data_AF-A0A6J2TM54-F1
#
_entry.id   AF-A0A6J2TM54-F1
#
_cell.length_a   1.000
_cell.length_b   1.000
_cell.length_c   1.000
_cell.angle_alpha   90.00
_cell.angle_beta   90.00
_cell.angle_gamma   90.00
#
_symmetry.space_group_name_H-M   'P 1'
#
loop_
_entity.id
_entity.type
_entity.pdbx_description
1 polymer ?
#
loop_
_entity_poly.entity_id
_entity_poly.type
_entity_poly.pdbx_seq_one_letter_code
_entity_poly.pdbx_strand_id
1 'polypeptide(L)'
;MDPPYAPLSESCAKALGDKVYEKRKVASQEIEKMVTDFNNKNNTTQIRKLIEVLSNDFAASRDANRRKGGLIGLAATSLGLGKDCHKYVNELVQPIINCLSDQDLRVRYFASESLYNVVKVARAAIIPFFPELFAALSRLVTDSDQTVKGGSELLDRLLKDIVTESSQTFNLEAFIPLLRERIYVKNANSRQYVISWISILNAVPDINMVYYLTDILDGLLGMLEDNSPEVQRMCETTLNQFLKSIRNDASSVHMEDTINTLIYHAQSPNELIKSIAISWVREFVQIFGPNVLPYASGIFTAILPCLEYNVESKLSIKECAVSVNKSMMQLVSSKEHKTENTEKIDLRSIMEVLSRYLTHNSMHTKVAVLKWIHHLFLNFPNEMSAHANNLNDNLLSILSDNSDEVVLQSLSVLAVIADSQDSKDHYRKFLLSLLNLFSEERLILESRASLIIRKLCELLNADYIYRTFAEIIAEQMPNLKLAATIVRMLNSILLTSTELFELRNSLRHISNEKSADLFQCLYKSWAHCPVSTLSLCLLAQCYQHVSDLVILFGDVEITLELLSELDKLVQLIESPIFAPLRLTLVSKSNNCADAQYLAHALFGILMLLPQTEAFNTLRNRLQCVPNYWGQEPVEARNSLQHKSGIDFEELRNHFIKLQKAHREQRIIQRKRSVIISETH
;
A
#
# COMPACT_ATOMS: atom_id res chain seq x y z
N MET A 1 -26.31 14.61 81.13
CA MET A 1 -25.98 13.81 79.93
C MET A 1 -26.51 14.58 78.75
N ASP A 2 -25.69 14.83 77.73
CA ASP A 2 -26.20 15.40 76.49
C ASP A 2 -27.21 14.42 75.87
N PRO A 3 -28.28 14.92 75.22
CA PRO A 3 -29.21 14.07 74.46
C PRO A 3 -28.45 13.16 73.47
N PRO A 4 -28.94 11.94 73.20
CA PRO A 4 -28.21 10.93 72.41
C PRO A 4 -27.90 11.38 70.98
N TYR A 5 -28.66 12.33 70.44
CA TYR A 5 -28.48 12.87 69.09
C TYR A 5 -28.08 14.35 69.08
N ALA A 6 -27.68 14.93 70.22
CA ALA A 6 -27.31 16.35 70.29
C ALA A 6 -26.20 16.68 69.27
N PRO A 7 -26.32 17.76 68.46
CA PRO A 7 -27.23 18.90 68.66
C PRO A 7 -28.66 18.75 68.09
N LEU A 8 -29.02 17.62 67.48
CA LEU A 8 -30.38 17.39 66.99
C LEU A 8 -31.38 17.26 68.15
N SER A 9 -32.57 17.85 67.98
CA SER A 9 -33.71 17.57 68.84
C SER A 9 -34.20 16.13 68.62
N GLU A 10 -34.78 15.49 69.64
CA GLU A 10 -35.33 14.12 69.51
C GLU A 10 -36.43 14.05 68.44
N SER A 11 -37.23 15.11 68.30
CA SER A 11 -38.24 15.23 67.25
C SER A 11 -37.62 15.27 65.85
N CYS A 12 -36.54 16.05 65.67
CA CYS A 12 -35.82 16.15 64.41
C CYS A 12 -35.17 14.80 64.06
N ALA A 13 -34.46 14.17 65.00
CA ALA A 13 -33.84 12.85 64.82
C ALA A 13 -34.88 11.77 64.45
N LYS A 14 -36.05 11.77 65.09
CA LYS A 14 -37.15 10.84 64.77
C LYS A 14 -37.75 11.11 63.39
N ALA A 15 -37.96 12.38 63.03
CA ALA A 15 -38.49 12.77 61.73
C ALA A 15 -37.51 12.45 60.58
N LEU A 16 -36.21 12.59 60.82
CA LEU A 16 -35.15 12.27 59.87
C LEU A 16 -35.10 10.77 59.54
N GLY A 17 -35.38 9.90 60.51
CA GLY A 17 -35.48 8.45 60.32
C GLY A 17 -36.87 7.93 59.91
N ASP A 18 -37.86 8.80 59.69
CA ASP A 18 -39.23 8.37 59.35
C ASP A 18 -39.28 7.75 57.94
N LYS A 19 -40.24 6.86 57.69
CA LYS A 19 -40.48 6.25 56.38
C LYS A 19 -40.98 7.23 55.33
N VAL A 20 -41.71 8.29 55.75
CA VAL A 20 -42.30 9.30 54.86
C VAL A 20 -41.25 10.34 54.46
N TYR A 21 -41.06 10.53 53.16
CA TYR A 21 -40.06 11.48 52.61
C TYR A 21 -40.28 12.93 53.08
N GLU A 22 -41.52 13.44 53.05
CA GLU A 22 -41.82 14.82 53.45
C GLU A 22 -41.42 15.12 54.90
N LYS A 23 -41.53 14.14 55.81
CA LYS A 23 -41.07 14.32 57.19
C LYS A 23 -39.54 14.43 57.27
N ARG A 24 -38.82 13.62 56.49
CA ARG A 24 -37.35 13.72 56.40
C ARG A 24 -36.91 15.07 55.82
N LYS A 25 -37.63 15.56 54.82
CA LYS A 25 -37.39 16.88 54.19
C LYS A 25 -37.62 18.04 55.17
N VAL A 26 -38.66 17.98 55.99
CA VAL A 26 -38.86 18.99 57.05
C VAL A 26 -37.73 18.95 58.07
N ALA A 27 -37.31 17.76 58.51
CA ALA A 27 -36.18 17.61 59.42
C ALA A 27 -34.87 18.13 58.81
N SER A 28 -34.63 17.90 57.52
CA SER A 28 -33.43 18.40 56.84
C SER A 28 -33.41 19.93 56.71
N GLN A 29 -34.57 20.56 56.52
CA GLN A 29 -34.67 22.03 56.54
C GLN A 29 -34.39 22.63 57.92
N GLU A 30 -34.75 21.93 58.99
CA GLU A 30 -34.37 22.30 60.36
C GLU A 30 -32.85 22.19 60.57
N ILE A 31 -32.24 21.11 60.06
CA ILE A 31 -30.78 20.90 60.07
C ILE A 31 -30.06 22.02 59.31
N GLU A 32 -30.51 22.37 58.11
CA GLU A 32 -29.92 23.43 57.29
C GLU A 32 -29.91 24.77 58.04
N LYS A 33 -31.04 25.16 58.66
CA LYS A 33 -31.14 26.38 59.47
C LYS A 33 -30.22 26.33 60.69
N MET A 34 -30.20 25.20 61.40
CA MET A 34 -29.35 24.99 62.57
C MET A 34 -27.87 25.14 62.21
N VAL A 35 -27.44 24.55 61.10
CA VAL A 35 -26.06 24.64 60.61
C VAL A 35 -25.72 26.07 60.18
N THR A 36 -26.66 26.76 59.53
CA THR A 36 -26.49 28.18 59.17
C THR A 36 -26.25 29.03 60.43
N ASP A 37 -27.04 28.83 61.48
CA ASP A 37 -26.90 29.54 62.75
C ASP A 37 -25.59 29.21 63.47
N PHE A 38 -25.17 27.94 63.47
CA PHE A 38 -23.88 27.53 64.03
C PHE A 38 -22.72 28.11 63.23
N ASN A 39 -22.81 28.14 61.90
CA ASN A 39 -21.76 28.68 61.05
C ASN A 39 -21.64 30.20 61.24
N ASN A 40 -22.76 30.92 61.29
CA ASN A 40 -22.78 32.37 61.59
C ASN A 40 -22.19 32.71 62.97
N LYS A 41 -22.30 31.80 63.94
CA LYS A 41 -21.72 31.93 65.28
C LYS A 41 -20.30 31.36 65.39
N ASN A 42 -19.70 30.88 64.30
CA ASN A 42 -18.41 30.19 64.27
C ASN A 42 -18.33 28.99 65.24
N ASN A 43 -19.45 28.31 65.48
CA ASN A 43 -19.53 27.17 66.40
C ASN A 43 -19.14 25.86 65.70
N THR A 44 -17.86 25.74 65.37
CA THR A 44 -17.30 24.60 64.62
C THR A 44 -17.46 23.26 65.35
N THR A 45 -17.43 23.27 66.68
CA THR A 45 -17.61 22.08 67.52
C THR A 45 -18.99 21.46 67.34
N GLN A 46 -20.05 22.28 67.34
CA GLN A 46 -21.42 21.77 67.15
C GLN A 46 -21.66 21.28 65.72
N ILE A 47 -21.05 21.93 64.72
CA ILE A 47 -21.10 21.47 63.33
C ILE A 47 -20.45 20.09 63.19
N ARG A 48 -19.24 19.89 63.73
CA ARG A 48 -18.56 18.58 63.69
C ARG A 48 -19.35 17.50 64.42
N LYS A 49 -19.87 17.80 65.62
CA LYS A 49 -20.72 16.86 66.37
C LYS A 49 -21.98 16.47 65.60
N LEU A 50 -22.61 17.43 64.91
CA LEU A 50 -23.77 17.16 64.06
C LEU A 50 -23.41 16.24 62.88
N ILE A 51 -22.30 16.51 62.17
CA ILE A 51 -21.82 15.67 61.07
C ILE A 51 -21.52 14.25 61.57
N GLU A 52 -20.89 14.10 62.74
CA GLU A 52 -20.61 12.81 63.36
C GLU A 52 -21.89 12.03 63.65
N VAL A 53 -22.93 12.65 64.22
CA VAL A 53 -24.23 12.02 64.47
C VAL A 53 -24.88 11.58 63.15
N LEU A 54 -24.90 12.46 62.14
CA LEU A 54 -25.48 12.14 60.82
C LEU A 54 -24.71 11.02 60.08
N SER A 55 -23.39 10.98 60.24
CA SER A 55 -22.52 9.94 59.68
C SER A 55 -22.71 8.60 60.40
N ASN A 56 -22.48 8.58 61.71
CA ASN A 56 -22.30 7.34 62.46
C ASN A 56 -23.63 6.73 62.92
N ASP A 57 -24.59 7.55 63.35
CA ASP A 57 -25.87 7.05 63.88
C ASP A 57 -26.94 6.88 62.80
N PHE A 58 -26.83 7.63 61.69
CA PHE A 58 -27.78 7.61 60.58
C PHE A 58 -27.21 6.96 59.31
N ALA A 59 -26.20 7.54 58.65
CA ALA A 59 -25.70 7.03 57.37
C ALA A 59 -25.09 5.61 57.47
N ALA A 60 -24.45 5.28 58.59
CA ALA A 60 -23.95 3.93 58.88
C ALA A 60 -24.98 2.99 59.56
N SER A 61 -26.24 3.41 59.68
CA SER A 61 -27.27 2.64 60.38
C SER A 61 -27.68 1.36 59.63
N ARG A 62 -28.10 0.32 60.36
CA ARG A 62 -28.69 -0.88 59.76
C ARG A 62 -30.08 -0.61 59.13
N ASP A 63 -30.78 0.42 59.59
CA ASP A 63 -32.10 0.82 59.06
C ASP A 63 -31.94 1.69 57.80
N ALA A 64 -32.49 1.20 56.67
CA ALA A 64 -32.44 1.91 55.40
C ALA A 64 -33.12 3.29 55.44
N ASN A 65 -34.14 3.50 56.27
CA ASN A 65 -34.79 4.83 56.39
C ASN A 65 -33.91 5.81 57.16
N ARG A 66 -33.19 5.34 58.19
CA ARG A 66 -32.17 6.14 58.88
C ARG A 66 -31.02 6.50 57.96
N ARG A 67 -30.56 5.56 57.12
CA ARG A 67 -29.54 5.87 56.10
C ARG A 67 -30.00 6.96 55.14
N LYS A 68 -31.22 6.86 54.60
CA LYS A 68 -31.83 7.90 53.75
C LYS A 68 -31.91 9.25 54.47
N GLY A 69 -32.29 9.23 55.75
CA GLY A 69 -32.30 10.40 56.61
C GLY A 69 -30.93 11.04 56.79
N GLY A 70 -29.91 10.24 57.11
CA GLY A 70 -28.53 10.70 57.26
C GLY A 70 -28.00 11.35 55.99
N LEU A 71 -28.25 10.75 54.83
CA LEU A 71 -27.84 11.28 53.52
C LEU A 71 -28.44 12.67 53.26
N ILE A 72 -29.77 12.81 53.42
CA ILE A 72 -30.45 14.11 53.23
C ILE A 72 -29.98 15.13 54.28
N GLY A 73 -29.72 14.69 55.52
CA GLY A 73 -29.19 15.53 56.59
C GLY A 73 -27.77 16.05 56.30
N LEU A 74 -26.88 15.21 55.77
CA LEU A 74 -25.53 15.60 55.35
C LEU A 74 -25.58 16.60 54.18
N ALA A 75 -26.47 16.38 53.21
CA ALA A 75 -26.71 17.34 52.13
C ALA A 75 -27.21 18.69 52.66
N ALA A 76 -28.20 18.69 53.56
CA ALA A 76 -28.69 19.90 54.22
C ALA A 76 -27.61 20.61 55.05
N THR A 77 -26.72 19.85 55.69
CA THR A 77 -25.55 20.41 56.39
C THR A 77 -24.63 21.14 55.42
N SER A 78 -24.36 20.57 54.24
CA SER A 78 -23.55 21.27 53.22
C SER A 78 -24.21 22.56 52.73
N LEU A 79 -25.53 22.57 52.55
CA LEU A 79 -26.28 23.76 52.15
C LEU A 79 -26.20 24.87 53.21
N GLY A 80 -26.38 24.53 54.49
CA GLY A 80 -26.26 25.48 55.60
C GLY A 80 -24.85 26.03 55.81
N LEU A 81 -23.81 25.25 55.46
CA LEU A 81 -22.43 25.72 55.48
C LEU A 81 -22.11 26.71 54.35
N GLY A 82 -22.77 26.58 53.20
CA GLY A 82 -22.55 27.44 52.03
C GLY A 82 -21.07 27.50 51.65
N LYS A 83 -20.49 28.71 51.66
CA LYS A 83 -19.08 28.93 51.27
C LYS A 83 -18.07 28.23 52.20
N ASP A 84 -18.44 27.97 53.45
CA ASP A 84 -17.58 27.29 54.43
C ASP A 84 -17.60 25.76 54.31
N CYS A 85 -18.37 25.21 53.35
CA CYS A 85 -18.46 23.77 53.11
C CYS A 85 -17.08 23.12 52.95
N HIS A 86 -16.15 23.80 52.25
CA HIS A 86 -14.76 23.34 52.03
C HIS A 86 -14.02 22.88 53.30
N LYS A 87 -14.36 23.41 54.48
CA LYS A 87 -13.73 23.07 55.77
C LYS A 87 -14.14 21.70 56.32
N TYR A 88 -15.23 21.13 55.79
CA TYR A 88 -15.87 19.90 56.30
C TYR A 88 -16.14 18.87 55.18
N VAL A 89 -15.61 19.09 53.97
CA VAL A 89 -15.92 18.24 52.79
C VAL A 89 -15.56 16.79 53.05
N ASN A 90 -14.42 16.52 53.69
CA ASN A 90 -13.99 15.16 54.00
C ASN A 90 -15.02 14.41 54.86
N GLU A 91 -15.45 15.03 55.95
CA GLU A 91 -16.41 14.45 56.88
C GLU A 91 -17.82 14.32 56.28
N LEU A 92 -18.17 15.17 55.31
CA LEU A 92 -19.45 15.12 54.62
C LEU A 92 -19.49 14.09 53.48
N VAL A 93 -18.42 13.97 52.71
CA VAL A 93 -18.39 13.17 51.47
C VAL A 93 -18.20 11.69 51.77
N GLN A 94 -17.29 11.31 52.67
CA GLN A 94 -16.97 9.90 52.92
C GLN A 94 -18.20 9.04 53.31
N PRO A 95 -19.08 9.49 54.24
CA PRO A 95 -20.25 8.69 54.63
C PRO A 95 -21.24 8.51 53.49
N ILE A 96 -21.33 9.51 52.59
CA ILE A 96 -22.21 9.46 51.42
C ILE A 96 -21.66 8.48 50.37
N ILE A 97 -20.34 8.52 50.09
CA ILE A 97 -19.69 7.60 49.15
C ILE A 97 -19.92 6.14 49.56
N ASN A 98 -19.80 5.84 50.86
CA ASN A 98 -20.03 4.49 51.39
C ASN A 98 -21.45 3.97 51.09
N CYS A 99 -22.44 4.87 51.02
CA CYS A 99 -23.83 4.53 50.71
C CYS A 99 -24.12 4.39 49.20
N LEU A 100 -23.20 4.77 48.31
CA LEU A 100 -23.40 4.62 46.86
C LEU A 100 -23.41 3.14 46.43
N SER A 101 -22.85 2.25 47.25
CA SER A 101 -22.84 0.80 46.99
C SER A 101 -23.82 0.03 47.91
N ASP A 102 -24.83 0.72 48.46
CA ASP A 102 -25.83 0.12 49.37
C ASP A 102 -26.68 -0.95 48.66
N GLN A 103 -27.16 -1.93 49.42
CA GLN A 103 -28.05 -2.97 48.90
C GLN A 103 -29.45 -2.42 48.52
N ASP A 104 -29.97 -1.42 49.25
CA ASP A 104 -31.27 -0.78 48.93
C ASP A 104 -31.07 0.28 47.82
N LEU A 105 -31.72 0.06 46.68
CA LEU A 105 -31.67 0.97 45.52
C LEU A 105 -32.06 2.41 45.87
N ARG A 106 -33.00 2.61 46.80
CA ARG A 106 -33.42 3.95 47.22
C ARG A 106 -32.33 4.62 48.04
N VAL A 107 -31.57 3.86 48.84
CA VAL A 107 -30.41 4.41 49.56
C VAL A 107 -29.34 4.84 48.54
N ARG A 108 -29.06 4.03 47.52
CA ARG A 108 -28.14 4.42 46.43
C ARG A 108 -28.59 5.67 45.70
N TYR A 109 -29.87 5.77 45.35
CA TYR A 109 -30.45 6.97 44.73
C TYR A 109 -30.28 8.20 45.62
N PHE A 110 -30.68 8.11 46.89
CA PHE A 110 -30.53 9.23 47.84
C PHE A 110 -29.07 9.57 48.11
N ALA A 111 -28.15 8.61 48.02
CA ALA A 111 -26.72 8.85 48.16
C ALA A 111 -26.21 9.65 46.95
N SER A 112 -26.57 9.28 45.72
CA SER A 112 -26.24 10.04 44.51
C SER A 112 -26.81 11.47 44.55
N GLU A 113 -28.07 11.63 44.95
CA GLU A 113 -28.73 12.94 45.07
C GLU A 113 -28.09 13.81 46.16
N SER A 114 -27.81 13.22 47.33
CA SER A 114 -27.17 13.93 48.45
C SER A 114 -25.75 14.35 48.08
N LEU A 115 -25.00 13.47 47.41
CA LEU A 115 -23.66 13.77 46.93
C LEU A 115 -23.69 14.88 45.88
N TYR A 116 -24.62 14.85 44.93
CA TYR A 116 -24.81 15.96 43.98
C TYR A 116 -24.97 17.30 44.69
N ASN A 117 -25.79 17.36 45.74
CA ASN A 117 -25.98 18.58 46.52
C ASN A 117 -24.70 19.01 47.25
N VAL A 118 -23.98 18.08 47.89
CA VAL A 118 -22.71 18.39 48.57
C VAL A 118 -21.68 18.89 47.57
N VAL A 119 -21.50 18.19 46.44
CA VAL A 119 -20.56 18.55 45.37
C VAL A 119 -20.91 19.91 44.75
N LYS A 120 -22.21 20.21 44.58
CA LYS A 120 -22.68 21.51 44.07
C LYS A 120 -22.25 22.66 44.96
N VAL A 121 -22.24 22.47 46.29
CA VAL A 121 -21.77 23.51 47.22
C VAL A 121 -20.24 23.52 47.36
N ALA A 122 -19.62 22.34 47.45
CA ALA A 122 -18.18 22.20 47.66
C ALA A 122 -17.33 22.70 46.46
N ARG A 123 -17.86 22.59 45.23
CA ARG A 123 -17.17 23.00 43.98
C ARG A 123 -15.75 22.42 43.94
N ALA A 124 -14.73 23.25 43.69
CA ALA A 124 -13.32 22.82 43.57
C ALA A 124 -12.77 22.05 44.79
N ALA A 125 -13.38 22.21 45.98
CA ALA A 125 -12.97 21.44 47.16
C ALA A 125 -13.22 19.93 47.03
N ILE A 126 -13.98 19.49 46.03
CA ILE A 126 -14.21 18.07 45.75
C ILE A 126 -13.07 17.39 44.99
N ILE A 127 -12.19 18.15 44.33
CA ILE A 127 -11.14 17.60 43.45
C ILE A 127 -10.26 16.54 44.13
N PRO A 128 -9.85 16.66 45.41
CA PRO A 128 -9.09 15.60 46.09
C PRO A 128 -9.81 14.25 46.19
N PHE A 129 -11.15 14.25 46.18
CA PHE A 129 -11.98 13.03 46.24
C PHE A 129 -12.32 12.47 44.86
N PHE A 130 -11.85 13.12 43.79
CA PHE A 130 -12.18 12.72 42.42
C PHE A 130 -11.90 11.24 42.11
N PRO A 131 -10.75 10.64 42.50
CA PRO A 131 -10.50 9.21 42.28
C PRO A 131 -11.62 8.29 42.80
N GLU A 132 -12.07 8.54 44.03
CA GLU A 132 -13.13 7.76 44.69
C GLU A 132 -14.49 8.00 44.03
N LEU A 133 -14.78 9.25 43.69
CA LEU A 133 -16.02 9.65 43.03
C LEU A 133 -16.12 9.05 41.62
N PHE A 134 -15.05 9.13 40.84
CA PHE A 134 -14.97 8.52 39.52
C PHE A 134 -15.17 6.99 39.60
N ALA A 135 -14.49 6.33 40.54
CA ALA A 135 -14.66 4.90 40.76
C ALA A 135 -16.10 4.54 41.18
N ALA A 136 -16.72 5.32 42.06
CA ALA A 136 -18.10 5.09 42.50
C ALA A 136 -19.11 5.31 41.37
N LEU A 137 -18.99 6.41 40.62
CA LEU A 137 -19.82 6.71 39.45
C LEU A 137 -19.69 5.63 38.38
N SER A 138 -18.48 5.11 38.13
CA SER A 138 -18.26 4.02 37.17
C SER A 138 -19.07 2.75 37.48
N ARG A 139 -19.40 2.51 38.76
CA ARG A 139 -20.30 1.43 39.19
C ARG A 139 -21.77 1.83 39.01
N LEU A 140 -22.13 3.04 39.41
CA LEU A 140 -23.52 3.54 39.36
C LEU A 140 -24.09 3.66 37.94
N VAL A 141 -23.27 4.01 36.94
CA VAL A 141 -23.72 4.02 35.54
C VAL A 141 -24.11 2.63 35.02
N THR A 142 -23.66 1.58 35.70
CA THR A 142 -24.02 0.18 35.42
C THR A 142 -25.10 -0.38 36.34
N ASP A 143 -25.74 0.44 37.18
CA ASP A 143 -26.74 -0.03 38.13
C ASP A 143 -27.89 -0.80 37.43
N SER A 144 -28.56 -1.69 38.15
CA SER A 144 -29.78 -2.32 37.65
C SER A 144 -30.94 -1.33 37.50
N ASP A 145 -30.96 -0.28 38.33
CA ASP A 145 -32.08 0.65 38.45
C ASP A 145 -31.86 1.95 37.66
N GLN A 146 -32.85 2.35 36.87
CA GLN A 146 -32.78 3.53 36.01
C GLN A 146 -32.82 4.86 36.78
N THR A 147 -33.48 4.90 37.94
CA THR A 147 -33.51 6.12 38.77
C THR A 147 -32.15 6.38 39.39
N VAL A 148 -31.46 5.33 39.83
CA VAL A 148 -30.08 5.43 40.34
C VAL A 148 -29.13 5.90 39.23
N LYS A 149 -29.27 5.38 38.01
CA LYS A 149 -28.51 5.86 36.84
C LYS A 149 -28.73 7.33 36.57
N GLY A 150 -29.99 7.77 36.47
CA GLY A 150 -30.31 9.18 36.23
C GLY A 150 -29.76 10.10 37.32
N GLY A 151 -29.78 9.67 38.59
CA GLY A 151 -29.13 10.39 39.68
C GLY A 151 -27.61 10.49 39.52
N SER A 152 -26.96 9.38 39.10
CA SER A 152 -25.52 9.35 38.85
C SER A 152 -25.09 10.20 37.66
N GLU A 153 -25.91 10.30 36.61
CA GLU A 153 -25.64 11.15 35.43
C GLU A 153 -25.62 12.64 35.78
N LEU A 154 -26.52 13.09 36.65
CA LEU A 154 -26.52 14.48 37.13
C LEU A 154 -25.26 14.81 37.92
N LEU A 155 -24.83 13.89 38.79
CA LEU A 155 -23.59 14.00 39.55
C LEU A 155 -22.36 13.96 38.64
N ASP A 156 -22.33 13.05 37.67
CA ASP A 156 -21.25 12.94 36.68
C ASP A 156 -21.09 14.23 35.86
N ARG A 157 -22.19 14.78 35.34
CA ARG A 157 -22.16 16.05 34.60
C ARG A 157 -21.65 17.20 35.45
N LEU A 158 -22.12 17.33 36.69
CA LEU A 158 -21.64 18.36 37.60
C LEU A 158 -20.15 18.19 37.94
N LEU A 159 -19.70 16.96 38.13
CA LEU A 159 -18.30 16.67 38.40
C LEU A 159 -17.43 17.06 37.20
N LYS A 160 -17.89 16.79 35.97
CA LYS A 160 -17.24 17.24 34.74
C LYS A 160 -17.11 18.76 34.69
N ASP A 161 -18.20 19.48 34.95
CA ASP A 161 -18.20 20.95 35.00
C ASP A 161 -17.19 21.49 36.02
N ILE A 162 -17.11 20.88 37.21
CA ILE A 162 -16.15 21.29 38.24
C ILE A 162 -14.70 20.99 37.83
N VAL A 163 -14.45 19.82 37.25
CA VAL A 163 -13.11 19.42 36.78
C VAL A 163 -12.64 20.32 35.65
N THR A 164 -13.51 20.67 34.69
CA THR A 164 -13.15 21.58 33.59
C THR A 164 -12.92 23.01 34.07
N GLU A 165 -13.72 23.51 35.02
CA GLU A 165 -13.50 24.82 35.67
C GLU A 165 -12.24 24.85 36.55
N SER A 166 -11.82 23.70 37.09
CA SER A 166 -10.67 23.55 37.99
C SER A 166 -9.48 22.87 37.29
N SER A 167 -9.36 23.02 35.97
CA SER A 167 -8.36 22.35 35.13
C SER A 167 -6.92 22.47 35.68
N GLN A 168 -6.58 23.64 36.21
CA GLN A 168 -5.23 23.96 36.73
C GLN A 168 -4.83 23.19 37.99
N THR A 169 -5.80 22.72 38.78
CA THR A 169 -5.56 21.98 40.03
C THR A 169 -5.90 20.51 39.91
N PHE A 170 -6.50 20.10 38.79
CA PHE A 170 -6.83 18.71 38.52
C PHE A 170 -5.57 17.88 38.25
N ASN A 171 -5.34 16.87 39.08
CA ASN A 171 -4.21 15.97 38.91
C ASN A 171 -4.53 14.93 37.81
N LEU A 172 -4.24 15.29 36.57
CA LEU A 172 -4.43 14.41 35.42
C LEU A 172 -3.60 13.13 35.55
N GLU A 173 -2.34 13.22 35.99
CA GLU A 173 -1.43 12.07 36.12
C GLU A 173 -2.00 10.99 37.04
N ALA A 174 -2.61 11.38 38.17
CA ALA A 174 -3.29 10.46 39.08
C ALA A 174 -4.58 9.86 38.50
N PHE A 175 -5.18 10.51 37.50
CA PHE A 175 -6.39 10.02 36.85
C PHE A 175 -6.11 8.96 35.78
N ILE A 176 -5.00 9.07 35.05
CA ILE A 176 -4.68 8.15 33.95
C ILE A 176 -4.70 6.67 34.36
N PRO A 177 -4.16 6.23 35.52
CA PRO A 177 -4.28 4.84 35.97
C PRO A 177 -5.74 4.37 36.09
N LEU A 178 -6.64 5.22 36.57
CA LEU A 178 -8.07 4.89 36.73
C LEU A 178 -8.78 4.71 35.38
N LEU A 179 -8.36 5.46 34.36
CA LEU A 179 -8.79 5.27 32.97
C LEU A 179 -8.23 3.97 32.41
N ARG A 180 -6.93 3.70 32.57
CA ARG A 180 -6.29 2.46 32.08
C ARG A 180 -6.95 1.20 32.64
N GLU A 181 -7.29 1.19 33.93
CA GLU A 181 -8.04 0.10 34.56
C GLU A 181 -9.40 -0.18 33.91
N ARG A 182 -10.01 0.84 33.27
CA ARG A 182 -11.38 0.78 32.75
C ARG A 182 -11.47 0.89 31.23
N ILE A 183 -10.36 1.07 30.52
CA ILE A 183 -10.39 1.28 29.06
C ILE A 183 -10.83 0.00 28.30
N TYR A 184 -10.71 -1.18 28.91
CA TYR A 184 -11.11 -2.46 28.30
C TYR A 184 -12.43 -3.04 28.86
N VAL A 185 -13.22 -2.25 29.60
CA VAL A 185 -14.53 -2.70 30.09
C VAL A 185 -15.46 -3.08 28.94
N LYS A 186 -16.34 -4.06 29.14
CA LYS A 186 -17.26 -4.57 28.12
C LYS A 186 -18.67 -3.99 28.19
N ASN A 187 -19.07 -3.40 29.32
CA ASN A 187 -20.41 -2.85 29.49
C ASN A 187 -20.54 -1.54 28.71
N ALA A 188 -21.59 -1.42 27.88
CA ALA A 188 -21.80 -0.23 27.05
C ALA A 188 -21.91 1.07 27.87
N ASN A 189 -22.60 1.08 29.01
CA ASN A 189 -22.73 2.28 29.85
C ASN A 189 -21.39 2.65 30.49
N SER A 190 -20.60 1.66 30.92
CA SER A 190 -19.22 1.92 31.39
C SER A 190 -18.34 2.49 30.29
N ARG A 191 -18.44 1.98 29.05
CA ARG A 191 -17.70 2.51 27.90
C ARG A 191 -18.10 3.95 27.60
N GLN A 192 -19.40 4.26 27.54
CA GLN A 192 -19.90 5.64 27.36
C GLN A 192 -19.37 6.57 28.45
N TYR A 193 -19.37 6.13 29.72
CA TYR A 193 -18.83 6.89 30.83
C TYR A 193 -17.34 7.21 30.64
N VAL A 194 -16.52 6.19 30.34
CA VAL A 194 -15.07 6.34 30.13
C VAL A 194 -14.78 7.25 28.92
N ILE A 195 -15.43 7.00 27.77
CA ILE A 195 -15.26 7.81 26.56
C ILE A 195 -15.66 9.26 26.83
N SER A 196 -16.76 9.50 27.56
CA SER A 196 -17.22 10.84 27.88
C SER A 196 -16.21 11.62 28.74
N TRP A 197 -15.57 10.97 29.71
CA TRP A 197 -14.50 11.58 30.51
C TRP A 197 -13.24 11.88 29.68
N ILE A 198 -12.84 10.95 28.81
CA ILE A 198 -11.70 11.19 27.91
C ILE A 198 -12.00 12.36 26.96
N SER A 199 -13.19 12.39 26.37
CA SER A 199 -13.61 13.43 25.42
C SER A 199 -13.64 14.81 26.06
N ILE A 200 -14.21 14.95 27.27
CA ILE A 200 -14.30 16.25 27.92
C ILE A 200 -12.93 16.78 28.35
N LEU A 201 -12.05 15.91 28.87
CA LEU A 201 -10.70 16.32 29.25
C LEU A 201 -9.86 16.71 28.03
N ASN A 202 -10.00 15.98 26.91
CA ASN A 202 -9.30 16.34 25.67
C ASN A 202 -9.80 17.66 25.06
N ALA A 203 -11.01 18.11 25.41
CA ALA A 203 -11.56 19.38 24.96
C ALA A 203 -11.13 20.58 25.82
N VAL A 204 -10.50 20.36 26.98
CA VAL A 204 -10.02 21.43 27.87
C VAL A 204 -8.64 21.90 27.41
N PRO A 205 -8.45 23.19 27.04
CA PRO A 205 -7.17 23.67 26.49
C PRO A 205 -5.97 23.52 27.43
N ASP A 206 -6.19 23.65 28.75
CA ASP A 206 -5.13 23.53 29.76
C ASP A 206 -4.71 22.08 30.04
N ILE A 207 -5.46 21.09 29.52
CA ILE A 207 -5.26 19.67 29.77
C ILE A 207 -4.75 19.00 28.49
N ASN A 208 -3.49 18.57 28.51
CA ASN A 208 -2.91 17.86 27.39
C ASN A 208 -3.16 16.34 27.49
N MET A 209 -4.31 15.88 27.02
CA MET A 209 -4.63 14.45 26.92
C MET A 209 -3.80 13.72 25.85
N VAL A 210 -3.24 14.42 24.87
CA VAL A 210 -2.45 13.84 23.77
C VAL A 210 -1.18 13.18 24.31
N TYR A 211 -0.60 13.71 25.39
CA TYR A 211 0.56 13.12 26.06
C TYR A 211 0.32 11.68 26.54
N TYR A 212 -0.92 11.36 26.94
CA TYR A 212 -1.33 10.03 27.44
C TYR A 212 -2.05 9.19 26.38
N LEU A 213 -1.96 9.58 25.10
CA LEU A 213 -2.68 8.93 24.02
C LEU A 213 -2.31 7.45 23.87
N THR A 214 -1.04 7.11 24.05
CA THR A 214 -0.52 5.73 23.95
C THR A 214 -1.19 4.79 24.96
N ASP A 215 -1.62 5.30 26.10
CA ASP A 215 -2.27 4.52 27.16
C ASP A 215 -3.74 4.22 26.91
N ILE A 216 -4.38 5.01 26.06
CA ILE A 216 -5.83 4.96 25.85
C ILE A 216 -6.22 4.60 24.42
N LEU A 217 -5.36 4.82 23.43
CA LEU A 217 -5.69 4.68 22.01
C LEU A 217 -6.10 3.24 21.64
N ASP A 218 -5.35 2.24 22.10
CA ASP A 218 -5.65 0.83 21.83
C ASP A 218 -7.05 0.46 22.35
N GLY A 219 -7.33 0.82 23.61
CA GLY A 219 -8.62 0.56 24.24
C GLY A 219 -9.77 1.34 23.58
N LEU A 220 -9.56 2.60 23.18
CA LEU A 220 -10.55 3.36 22.41
C LEU A 220 -10.86 2.68 21.06
N LEU A 221 -9.83 2.29 20.30
CA LEU A 221 -10.03 1.56 19.04
C LEU A 221 -10.78 0.24 19.29
N GLY A 222 -10.47 -0.49 20.37
CA GLY A 222 -11.21 -1.69 20.79
C GLY A 222 -12.67 -1.43 21.19
N MET A 223 -13.02 -0.23 21.66
CA MET A 223 -14.43 0.12 21.96
C MET A 223 -15.28 0.28 20.69
N LEU A 224 -14.69 0.46 19.51
CA LEU A 224 -15.44 0.50 18.24
C LEU A 224 -16.05 -0.86 17.86
N GLU A 225 -15.59 -1.96 18.47
CA GLU A 225 -16.21 -3.28 18.33
C GLU A 225 -17.51 -3.43 19.13
N ASP A 226 -17.92 -2.41 19.91
CA ASP A 226 -19.21 -2.47 20.62
C ASP A 226 -20.39 -2.59 19.66
N ASN A 227 -21.43 -3.32 20.06
CA ASN A 227 -22.66 -3.42 19.28
C ASN A 227 -23.56 -2.18 19.44
N SER A 228 -23.27 -1.30 20.42
CA SER A 228 -23.99 -0.07 20.65
C SER A 228 -23.55 1.02 19.66
N PRO A 229 -24.45 1.53 18.79
CA PRO A 229 -24.11 2.59 17.85
C PRO A 229 -23.75 3.90 18.56
N GLU A 230 -24.27 4.12 19.77
CA GLU A 230 -23.92 5.29 20.57
C GLU A 230 -22.46 5.23 21.06
N VAL A 231 -22.01 4.06 21.52
CA VAL A 231 -20.60 3.85 21.92
C VAL A 231 -19.68 4.09 20.74
N GLN A 232 -19.99 3.50 19.58
CA GLN A 232 -19.22 3.69 18.35
C GLN A 232 -19.15 5.18 17.98
N ARG A 233 -20.29 5.88 17.92
CA ARG A 233 -20.37 7.31 17.60
C ARG A 233 -19.57 8.18 18.56
N MET A 234 -19.70 7.95 19.87
CA MET A 234 -18.94 8.68 20.88
C MET A 234 -17.44 8.44 20.70
N CYS A 235 -17.04 7.19 20.52
CA CYS A 235 -15.63 6.83 20.34
C CYS A 235 -15.03 7.43 19.07
N GLU A 236 -15.74 7.35 17.92
CA GLU A 236 -15.34 7.99 16.67
C GLU A 236 -15.18 9.51 16.83
N THR A 237 -16.12 10.15 17.53
CA THR A 237 -16.05 11.59 17.79
C THR A 237 -14.82 11.94 18.62
N THR A 238 -14.54 11.18 19.68
CA THR A 238 -13.37 11.37 20.54
C THR A 238 -12.05 11.14 19.79
N LEU A 239 -11.95 10.08 18.99
CA LEU A 239 -10.78 9.82 18.15
C LEU A 239 -10.56 10.97 17.14
N ASN A 240 -11.62 11.45 16.50
CA ASN A 240 -11.51 12.59 15.60
C ASN A 240 -11.10 13.89 16.31
N GLN A 241 -11.48 14.09 17.58
CA GLN A 241 -11.01 15.22 18.39
C GLN A 241 -9.51 15.11 18.66
N PHE A 242 -9.01 13.94 19.07
CA PHE A 242 -7.57 13.72 19.24
C PHE A 242 -6.79 14.00 17.96
N LEU A 243 -7.24 13.46 16.82
CA LEU A 243 -6.57 13.66 15.55
C LEU A 243 -6.51 15.14 15.14
N LYS A 244 -7.58 15.91 15.42
CA LYS A 244 -7.59 17.37 15.23
C LYS A 244 -6.62 18.09 16.15
N SER A 245 -6.53 17.69 17.43
CA SER A 245 -5.56 18.26 18.37
C SER A 245 -4.12 18.01 17.90
N ILE A 246 -3.82 16.79 17.45
CA ILE A 246 -2.49 16.41 16.93
C ILE A 246 -2.14 17.20 15.65
N ARG A 247 -3.11 17.43 14.77
CA ARG A 247 -2.92 18.27 13.57
C ARG A 247 -2.57 19.73 13.92
N ASN A 248 -3.09 20.24 15.03
CA ASN A 248 -2.80 21.60 15.49
C ASN A 248 -1.44 21.68 16.18
N ASP A 249 -1.12 20.71 17.04
CA ASP A 249 0.16 20.58 17.72
C ASP A 249 0.52 19.11 17.93
N ALA A 250 1.55 18.65 17.23
CA ALA A 250 2.03 17.27 17.28
C ALA A 250 3.16 17.05 18.30
N SER A 251 3.64 18.11 18.98
CA SER A 251 4.83 18.07 19.83
C SER A 251 4.72 17.12 21.02
N SER A 252 3.49 16.88 21.50
CA SER A 252 3.21 16.04 22.65
C SER A 252 2.91 14.59 22.32
N VAL A 253 2.85 14.22 21.03
CA VAL A 253 2.57 12.84 20.61
C VAL A 253 3.82 12.00 20.69
N HIS A 254 3.74 10.89 21.41
CA HIS A 254 4.69 9.78 21.28
C HIS A 254 4.45 9.03 19.97
N MET A 255 5.03 9.57 18.88
CA MET A 255 4.77 9.12 17.50
C MET A 255 5.05 7.63 17.31
N GLU A 256 6.18 7.14 17.85
CA GLU A 256 6.67 5.77 17.70
C GLU A 256 5.67 4.71 18.22
N ASP A 257 5.19 4.86 19.45
CA ASP A 257 4.24 3.93 20.05
C ASP A 257 2.85 4.05 19.41
N THR A 258 2.46 5.29 19.08
CA THR A 258 1.16 5.58 18.48
C THR A 258 1.06 4.97 17.09
N ILE A 259 2.08 5.14 16.24
CA ILE A 259 2.07 4.61 14.87
C ILE A 259 2.07 3.08 14.86
N ASN A 260 2.78 2.43 15.79
CA ASN A 260 2.74 0.97 15.93
C ASN A 260 1.34 0.45 16.29
N THR A 261 0.66 1.12 17.23
CA THR A 261 -0.73 0.80 17.60
C THR A 261 -1.66 0.97 16.39
N LEU A 262 -1.50 2.06 15.63
CA LEU A 262 -2.28 2.30 14.41
C LEU A 262 -2.02 1.25 13.33
N ILE A 263 -0.77 0.85 13.11
CA ILE A 263 -0.40 -0.19 12.13
C ILE A 263 -1.04 -1.54 12.50
N TYR A 264 -1.07 -1.87 13.79
CA TYR A 264 -1.74 -3.08 14.29
C TYR A 264 -3.25 -3.04 13.98
N HIS A 265 -3.95 -1.97 14.37
CA HIS A 265 -5.39 -1.82 14.15
C HIS A 265 -5.78 -1.63 12.68
N ALA A 266 -4.90 -1.08 11.85
CA ALA A 266 -5.09 -0.98 10.40
C ALA A 266 -5.16 -2.35 9.70
N GLN A 267 -4.73 -3.42 10.38
CA GLN A 267 -4.85 -4.80 9.90
C GLN A 267 -6.10 -5.52 10.45
N SER A 268 -6.92 -4.84 11.27
CA SER A 268 -8.12 -5.42 11.88
C SER A 268 -9.11 -5.97 10.83
N PRO A 269 -9.80 -7.09 11.12
CA PRO A 269 -10.91 -7.56 10.28
C PRO A 269 -12.11 -6.60 10.32
N ASN A 270 -12.25 -5.78 11.37
CA ASN A 270 -13.31 -4.81 11.49
C ASN A 270 -13.06 -3.60 10.57
N GLU A 271 -13.98 -3.37 9.62
CA GLU A 271 -13.84 -2.32 8.61
C GLU A 271 -13.81 -0.90 9.19
N LEU A 272 -14.57 -0.64 10.27
CA LEU A 272 -14.61 0.67 10.93
C LEU A 272 -13.25 0.97 11.60
N ILE A 273 -12.73 0.02 12.37
CA ILE A 273 -11.42 0.14 13.03
C ILE A 273 -10.32 0.35 11.99
N LYS A 274 -10.30 -0.52 10.96
CA LYS A 274 -9.34 -0.43 9.87
C LYS A 274 -9.39 0.93 9.17
N SER A 275 -10.59 1.43 8.85
CA SER A 275 -10.78 2.73 8.20
C SER A 275 -10.20 3.87 9.04
N ILE A 276 -10.53 3.90 10.34
CA ILE A 276 -10.05 4.92 11.26
C ILE A 276 -8.54 4.83 11.42
N ALA A 277 -7.98 3.65 11.65
CA ALA A 277 -6.55 3.45 11.81
C ALA A 277 -5.76 3.87 10.55
N ILE A 278 -6.20 3.48 9.34
CA ILE A 278 -5.55 3.91 8.08
C ILE A 278 -5.68 5.41 7.87
N SER A 279 -6.81 6.02 8.25
CA SER A 279 -6.97 7.48 8.21
C SER A 279 -5.99 8.20 9.12
N TRP A 280 -5.74 7.68 10.32
CA TRP A 280 -4.74 8.21 11.23
C TRP A 280 -3.31 8.00 10.71
N VAL A 281 -3.00 6.82 10.15
CA VAL A 281 -1.70 6.58 9.49
C VAL A 281 -1.47 7.60 8.37
N ARG A 282 -2.50 7.92 7.57
CA ARG A 282 -2.41 8.98 6.55
C ARG A 282 -2.03 10.34 7.15
N GLU A 283 -2.68 10.74 8.24
CA GLU A 283 -2.34 11.99 8.91
C GLU A 283 -0.94 11.98 9.50
N PHE A 284 -0.51 10.86 10.10
CA PHE A 284 0.83 10.73 10.66
C PHE A 284 1.91 10.84 9.59
N VAL A 285 1.70 10.24 8.41
CA VAL A 285 2.60 10.39 7.27
C VAL A 285 2.71 11.85 6.82
N GLN A 286 1.62 12.63 6.88
CA GLN A 286 1.63 14.04 6.51
C GLN A 286 2.28 14.93 7.58
N ILE A 287 2.04 14.65 8.86
CA ILE A 287 2.49 15.47 9.99
C ILE A 287 3.98 15.22 10.29
N PHE A 288 4.38 13.96 10.37
CA PHE A 288 5.73 13.58 10.82
C PHE A 288 6.71 13.35 9.67
N GLY A 289 6.24 13.29 8.43
CA GLY A 289 7.07 13.24 7.23
C GLY A 289 8.14 12.13 7.29
N PRO A 290 9.43 12.42 7.06
CA PRO A 290 10.52 11.43 7.11
C PRO A 290 10.61 10.59 8.38
N ASN A 291 10.10 11.07 9.52
CA ASN A 291 10.18 10.33 10.79
C ASN A 291 9.32 9.06 10.80
N VAL A 292 8.39 8.89 9.87
CA VAL A 292 7.58 7.66 9.75
C VAL A 292 8.29 6.55 8.98
N LEU A 293 9.38 6.85 8.27
CA LEU A 293 10.09 5.90 7.40
C LEU A 293 10.61 4.64 8.12
N PRO A 294 11.06 4.68 9.39
CA PRO A 294 11.43 3.46 10.13
C PRO A 294 10.27 2.45 10.24
N TYR A 295 9.02 2.92 10.15
CA TYR A 295 7.80 2.11 10.26
C TYR A 295 7.20 1.72 8.90
N ALA A 296 7.88 2.02 7.80
CA ALA A 296 7.35 1.84 6.44
C ALA A 296 6.93 0.39 6.14
N SER A 297 7.68 -0.61 6.63
CA SER A 297 7.34 -2.03 6.46
C SER A 297 5.98 -2.39 7.10
N GLY A 298 5.71 -1.87 8.29
CA GLY A 298 4.43 -2.00 8.98
C GLY A 298 3.31 -1.27 8.25
N ILE A 299 3.56 -0.04 7.80
CA ILE A 299 2.61 0.74 6.98
C ILE A 299 2.25 -0.03 5.71
N PHE A 300 3.23 -0.58 4.98
CA PHE A 300 2.99 -1.38 3.77
C PHE A 300 2.18 -2.64 4.05
N THR A 301 2.44 -3.30 5.18
CA THR A 301 1.65 -4.46 5.61
C THR A 301 0.17 -4.09 5.79
N ALA A 302 -0.12 -2.89 6.29
CA ALA A 302 -1.48 -2.39 6.46
C ALA A 302 -2.15 -1.93 5.14
N ILE A 303 -1.44 -1.19 4.28
CA ILE A 303 -2.06 -0.52 3.12
C ILE A 303 -2.11 -1.37 1.84
N LEU A 304 -1.14 -2.23 1.58
CA LEU A 304 -1.04 -2.97 0.31
C LEU A 304 -2.22 -3.92 0.04
N PRO A 305 -2.75 -4.67 1.03
CA PRO A 305 -3.97 -5.46 0.84
C PRO A 305 -5.18 -4.59 0.51
N CYS A 306 -5.26 -3.37 1.05
CA CYS A 306 -6.41 -2.49 0.88
C CYS A 306 -6.54 -1.93 -0.55
N LEU A 307 -5.49 -2.02 -1.37
CA LEU A 307 -5.50 -1.54 -2.75
C LEU A 307 -6.39 -2.37 -3.68
N GLU A 308 -6.70 -3.62 -3.30
CA GLU A 308 -7.56 -4.51 -4.09
C GLU A 308 -9.06 -4.24 -3.94
N TYR A 309 -9.46 -3.47 -2.92
CA TYR A 309 -10.86 -3.31 -2.58
C TYR A 309 -11.65 -2.63 -3.72
N ASN A 310 -12.65 -3.34 -4.25
CA ASN A 310 -13.49 -2.84 -5.34
C ASN A 310 -14.97 -2.74 -4.96
N VAL A 311 -15.31 -3.07 -3.71
CA VAL A 311 -16.68 -2.98 -3.16
C VAL A 311 -16.91 -1.60 -2.58
N GLU A 312 -18.09 -1.02 -2.83
CA GLU A 312 -18.46 0.34 -2.43
C GLU A 312 -18.20 0.63 -0.94
N SER A 313 -18.53 -0.30 -0.05
CA SER A 313 -18.31 -0.16 1.40
C SER A 313 -16.83 0.01 1.80
N LYS A 314 -15.90 -0.41 0.94
CA LYS A 314 -14.45 -0.40 1.19
C LYS A 314 -13.69 0.63 0.35
N LEU A 315 -14.38 1.41 -0.47
CA LEU A 315 -13.74 2.41 -1.34
C LEU A 315 -13.04 3.50 -0.54
N SER A 316 -13.64 3.97 0.56
CA SER A 316 -13.02 4.96 1.45
C SER A 316 -11.68 4.46 2.02
N ILE A 317 -11.62 3.18 2.42
CA ILE A 317 -10.40 2.54 2.91
C ILE A 317 -9.33 2.50 1.80
N LYS A 318 -9.74 2.10 0.58
CA LYS A 318 -8.83 2.07 -0.58
C LYS A 318 -8.30 3.45 -0.94
N GLU A 319 -9.16 4.47 -1.01
CA GLU A 319 -8.74 5.84 -1.29
C GLU A 319 -7.74 6.35 -0.27
N CYS A 320 -7.98 6.03 1.01
CA CYS A 320 -7.05 6.35 2.09
C CYS A 320 -5.71 5.62 1.92
N ALA A 321 -5.72 4.31 1.65
CA ALA A 321 -4.53 3.52 1.37
C ALA A 321 -3.74 4.02 0.15
N VAL A 322 -4.43 4.41 -0.94
CA VAL A 322 -3.82 5.02 -2.13
C VAL A 322 -3.16 6.35 -1.79
N SER A 323 -3.82 7.17 -0.96
CA SER A 323 -3.26 8.43 -0.48
C SER A 323 -1.99 8.21 0.35
N VAL A 324 -2.02 7.28 1.32
CA VAL A 324 -0.84 6.91 2.12
C VAL A 324 0.28 6.45 1.21
N ASN A 325 -0.02 5.55 0.27
CA ASN A 325 0.93 5.02 -0.69
C ASN A 325 1.62 6.13 -1.49
N LYS A 326 0.85 7.10 -1.99
CA LYS A 326 1.37 8.26 -2.74
C LYS A 326 2.24 9.16 -1.86
N SER A 327 1.81 9.48 -0.65
CA SER A 327 2.57 10.32 0.27
C SER A 327 3.89 9.66 0.68
N MET A 328 3.88 8.35 0.96
CA MET A 328 5.10 7.60 1.25
C MET A 328 6.09 7.63 0.07
N MET A 329 5.61 7.45 -1.17
CA MET A 329 6.46 7.53 -2.37
C MET A 329 7.13 8.91 -2.47
N GLN A 330 6.36 9.97 -2.22
CA GLN A 330 6.84 11.35 -2.24
C GLN A 330 7.91 11.60 -1.19
N LEU A 331 7.69 11.12 0.05
CA LEU A 331 8.68 11.23 1.14
C LEU A 331 10.01 10.59 0.76
N VAL A 332 9.97 9.37 0.23
CA VAL A 332 11.17 8.63 -0.21
C VAL A 332 11.92 9.37 -1.32
N SER A 333 11.20 9.97 -2.28
CA SER A 333 11.80 10.71 -3.40
C SER A 333 12.24 12.14 -3.08
N SER A 334 12.02 12.62 -1.85
CA SER A 334 12.33 14.00 -1.50
C SER A 334 13.84 14.26 -1.59
N LYS A 335 14.23 15.21 -2.44
CA LYS A 335 15.65 15.58 -2.64
C LYS A 335 16.24 16.31 -1.43
N GLU A 336 15.42 17.05 -0.69
CA GLU A 336 15.85 17.87 0.45
C GLU A 336 16.29 17.01 1.65
N HIS A 337 15.67 15.83 1.81
CA HIS A 337 15.94 14.92 2.93
C HIS A 337 16.64 13.62 2.52
N LYS A 338 17.32 13.59 1.36
CA LYS A 338 17.82 12.32 0.79
C LYS A 338 18.77 11.55 1.72
N THR A 339 19.73 12.23 2.34
CA THR A 339 20.68 11.60 3.28
C THR A 339 19.98 11.10 4.55
N GLU A 340 19.10 11.93 5.13
CA GLU A 340 18.33 11.61 6.33
C GLU A 340 17.36 10.43 6.09
N ASN A 341 16.69 10.40 4.94
CA ASN A 341 15.79 9.33 4.53
C ASN A 341 16.54 7.99 4.38
N THR A 342 17.77 8.03 3.88
CA THR A 342 18.59 6.82 3.66
C THR A 342 18.96 6.16 4.99
N GLU A 343 19.23 6.95 6.03
CA GLU A 343 19.54 6.41 7.37
C GLU A 343 18.29 5.89 8.10
N LYS A 344 17.12 6.48 7.86
CA LYS A 344 15.86 6.14 8.54
C LYS A 344 15.13 4.94 7.94
N ILE A 345 15.37 4.63 6.67
CA ILE A 345 14.61 3.59 5.96
C ILE A 345 15.20 2.20 6.19
N ASP A 346 14.41 1.30 6.78
CA ASP A 346 14.78 -0.11 6.89
C ASP A 346 14.40 -0.86 5.60
N LEU A 347 15.30 -0.81 4.61
CA LEU A 347 15.11 -1.47 3.33
C LEU A 347 14.96 -2.99 3.47
N ARG A 348 15.62 -3.62 4.44
CA ARG A 348 15.52 -5.07 4.62
C ARG A 348 14.09 -5.46 4.99
N SER A 349 13.53 -4.84 6.03
CA SER A 349 12.15 -5.13 6.46
C SER A 349 11.12 -4.76 5.38
N ILE A 350 11.35 -3.65 4.65
CA ILE A 350 10.48 -3.26 3.52
C ILE A 350 10.52 -4.34 2.43
N MET A 351 11.71 -4.79 2.04
CA MET A 351 11.86 -5.78 0.97
C MET A 351 11.28 -7.15 1.35
N GLU A 352 11.35 -7.55 2.63
CA GLU A 352 10.67 -8.75 3.12
C GLU A 352 9.14 -8.66 2.94
N VAL A 353 8.53 -7.51 3.25
CA VAL A 353 7.10 -7.26 3.06
C VAL A 353 6.72 -7.19 1.59
N LEU A 354 7.45 -6.41 0.79
CA LEU A 354 7.18 -6.26 -0.64
C LEU A 354 7.31 -7.60 -1.38
N SER A 355 8.35 -8.39 -1.09
CA SER A 355 8.54 -9.70 -1.71
C SER A 355 7.39 -10.67 -1.40
N ARG A 356 6.83 -10.61 -0.18
CA ARG A 356 5.64 -11.41 0.17
C ARG A 356 4.45 -11.03 -0.71
N TYR A 357 4.19 -9.73 -0.89
CA TYR A 357 3.05 -9.24 -1.67
C TYR A 357 3.23 -9.33 -3.20
N LEU A 358 4.43 -9.63 -3.71
CA LEU A 358 4.64 -9.96 -5.14
C LEU A 358 3.86 -11.20 -5.58
N THR A 359 3.65 -12.15 -4.66
CA THR A 359 2.90 -13.39 -4.94
C THR A 359 1.40 -13.27 -4.67
N HIS A 360 0.90 -12.06 -4.40
CA HIS A 360 -0.49 -11.82 -4.07
C HIS A 360 -1.43 -12.02 -5.28
N ASN A 361 -2.67 -12.45 -5.04
CA ASN A 361 -3.63 -12.71 -6.12
C ASN A 361 -4.06 -11.43 -6.85
N SER A 362 -4.16 -10.31 -6.13
CA SER A 362 -4.59 -9.03 -6.69
C SER A 362 -3.54 -8.41 -7.62
N MET A 363 -3.96 -8.15 -8.86
CA MET A 363 -3.21 -7.38 -9.84
C MET A 363 -2.81 -5.99 -9.30
N HIS A 364 -3.73 -5.26 -8.66
CA HIS A 364 -3.46 -3.91 -8.17
C HIS A 364 -2.38 -3.90 -7.07
N THR A 365 -2.42 -4.87 -6.17
CA THR A 365 -1.41 -5.03 -5.11
C THR A 365 -0.05 -5.35 -5.73
N LYS A 366 0.02 -6.32 -6.66
CA LYS A 366 1.27 -6.67 -7.37
C LYS A 366 1.87 -5.48 -8.11
N VAL A 367 1.06 -4.72 -8.85
CA VAL A 367 1.52 -3.52 -9.55
C VAL A 367 2.04 -2.46 -8.57
N ALA A 368 1.36 -2.24 -7.45
CA ALA A 368 1.82 -1.28 -6.43
C ALA A 368 3.15 -1.69 -5.80
N VAL A 369 3.33 -2.98 -5.51
CA VAL A 369 4.59 -3.55 -5.00
C VAL A 369 5.71 -3.36 -6.02
N LEU A 370 5.49 -3.71 -7.29
CA LEU A 370 6.50 -3.55 -8.35
C LEU A 370 6.86 -2.07 -8.56
N LYS A 371 5.88 -1.15 -8.47
CA LYS A 371 6.14 0.30 -8.46
C LYS A 371 7.01 0.72 -7.29
N TRP A 372 6.79 0.17 -6.10
CA TRP A 372 7.64 0.43 -4.92
C TRP A 372 9.06 -0.08 -5.10
N ILE A 373 9.23 -1.33 -5.52
CA ILE A 373 10.56 -1.90 -5.75
C ILE A 373 11.31 -1.05 -6.79
N HIS A 374 10.66 -0.70 -7.90
CA HIS A 374 11.23 0.19 -8.92
C HIS A 374 11.64 1.55 -8.32
N HIS A 375 10.76 2.17 -7.54
CA HIS A 375 11.03 3.47 -6.90
C HIS A 375 12.20 3.41 -5.92
N LEU A 376 12.34 2.31 -5.16
CA LEU A 376 13.46 2.12 -4.24
C LEU A 376 14.78 1.97 -4.99
N PHE A 377 14.83 1.22 -6.09
CA PHE A 377 16.04 1.12 -6.93
C PHE A 377 16.49 2.47 -7.50
N LEU A 378 15.55 3.33 -7.90
CA LEU A 378 15.88 4.67 -8.43
C LEU A 378 16.43 5.62 -7.36
N ASN A 379 16.00 5.47 -6.10
CA ASN A 379 16.39 6.38 -5.01
C ASN A 379 17.59 5.87 -4.19
N PHE A 380 17.72 4.55 -4.02
CA PHE A 380 18.73 3.85 -3.20
C PHE A 380 19.43 2.71 -3.97
N PRO A 381 20.11 2.99 -5.10
CA PRO A 381 20.65 1.96 -5.98
C PRO A 381 21.71 1.07 -5.30
N ASN A 382 22.57 1.67 -4.45
CA ASN A 382 23.67 0.96 -3.79
C ASN A 382 23.14 -0.04 -2.76
N GLU A 383 22.19 0.39 -1.93
CA GLU A 383 21.61 -0.39 -0.86
C GLU A 383 20.70 -1.49 -1.42
N MET A 384 19.92 -1.17 -2.46
CA MET A 384 19.04 -2.12 -3.15
C MET A 384 19.80 -3.19 -3.94
N SER A 385 21.06 -2.94 -4.32
CA SER A 385 21.89 -3.93 -5.03
C SER A 385 22.05 -5.24 -4.25
N ALA A 386 22.09 -5.17 -2.90
CA ALA A 386 22.18 -6.35 -2.04
C ALA A 386 20.92 -7.24 -2.10
N HIS A 387 19.78 -6.66 -2.48
CA HIS A 387 18.50 -7.36 -2.62
C HIS A 387 18.22 -7.84 -4.06
N ALA A 388 18.97 -7.35 -5.05
CA ALA A 388 18.72 -7.60 -6.47
C ALA A 388 18.74 -9.09 -6.84
N ASN A 389 19.71 -9.86 -6.33
CA ASN A 389 19.86 -11.28 -6.66
C ASN A 389 18.65 -12.11 -6.22
N ASN A 390 18.13 -11.86 -5.01
CA ASN A 390 16.97 -12.58 -4.47
C ASN A 390 15.66 -12.19 -5.16
N LEU A 391 15.60 -10.99 -5.74
CA LEU A 391 14.43 -10.51 -6.48
C LEU A 391 14.37 -11.05 -7.90
N ASN A 392 15.52 -11.30 -8.53
CA ASN A 392 15.59 -11.62 -9.96
C ASN A 392 14.75 -12.85 -10.31
N ASP A 393 14.88 -13.94 -9.54
CA ASP A 393 14.12 -15.18 -9.80
C ASP A 393 12.62 -14.98 -9.62
N ASN A 394 12.22 -14.25 -8.57
CA ASN A 394 10.82 -13.90 -8.33
C ASN A 394 10.26 -13.04 -9.48
N LEU A 395 10.99 -12.02 -9.92
CA LEU A 395 10.59 -11.12 -11.01
C LEU A 395 10.51 -11.83 -12.36
N LEU A 396 11.40 -12.79 -12.63
CA LEU A 396 11.35 -13.63 -13.83
C LEU A 396 10.09 -14.51 -13.82
N SER A 397 9.73 -15.12 -12.68
CA SER A 397 8.48 -15.89 -12.58
C SER A 397 7.22 -15.05 -12.84
N ILE A 398 7.27 -13.76 -12.51
CA ILE A 398 6.16 -12.82 -12.71
C ILE A 398 5.94 -12.51 -14.20
N LEU A 399 6.93 -12.76 -15.08
CA LEU A 399 6.74 -12.58 -16.53
C LEU A 399 5.70 -13.54 -17.13
N SER A 400 5.36 -14.60 -16.39
CA SER A 400 4.29 -15.55 -16.71
C SER A 400 2.90 -15.10 -16.21
N ASP A 401 2.79 -13.97 -15.49
CA ASP A 401 1.52 -13.48 -14.94
C ASP A 401 0.47 -13.20 -16.03
N ASN A 402 -0.81 -13.40 -15.72
CA ASN A 402 -1.90 -13.20 -16.66
C ASN A 402 -2.10 -11.73 -17.07
N SER A 403 -1.72 -10.77 -16.22
CA SER A 403 -1.91 -9.34 -16.45
C SER A 403 -0.70 -8.70 -17.13
N ASP A 404 -0.93 -8.10 -18.30
CA ASP A 404 0.11 -7.34 -19.01
C ASP A 404 0.66 -6.18 -18.18
N GLU A 405 -0.16 -5.51 -17.36
CA GLU A 405 0.32 -4.41 -16.50
C GLU A 405 1.34 -4.90 -15.46
N VAL A 406 1.12 -6.08 -14.88
CA VAL A 406 2.05 -6.69 -13.93
C VAL A 406 3.36 -7.05 -14.62
N VAL A 407 3.29 -7.66 -15.80
CA VAL A 407 4.47 -8.02 -16.60
C VAL A 407 5.28 -6.78 -17.00
N LEU A 408 4.62 -5.75 -17.54
CA LEU A 408 5.28 -4.50 -17.94
C LEU A 408 5.98 -3.80 -16.76
N GLN A 409 5.35 -3.82 -15.58
CA GLN A 409 5.95 -3.23 -14.39
C GLN A 409 7.11 -4.07 -13.85
N SER A 410 7.04 -5.40 -13.93
CA SER A 410 8.16 -6.31 -13.60
C SER A 410 9.37 -6.06 -14.50
N LEU A 411 9.14 -5.89 -15.82
CA LEU A 411 10.20 -5.55 -16.77
C LEU A 411 10.85 -4.20 -16.48
N SER A 412 10.08 -3.23 -15.96
CA SER A 412 10.63 -1.93 -15.54
C SER A 412 11.61 -2.10 -14.38
N VAL A 413 11.30 -2.97 -13.41
CA VAL A 413 12.21 -3.29 -12.30
C VAL A 413 13.45 -4.04 -12.81
N LEU A 414 13.26 -5.08 -13.62
CA LEU A 414 14.35 -5.88 -14.19
C LEU A 414 15.31 -5.04 -15.03
N ALA A 415 14.78 -4.08 -15.82
CA ALA A 415 15.58 -3.16 -16.61
C ALA A 415 16.49 -2.29 -15.72
N VAL A 416 15.95 -1.72 -14.64
CA VAL A 416 16.76 -0.92 -13.71
C VAL A 416 17.82 -1.76 -12.99
N ILE A 417 17.48 -2.99 -12.58
CA ILE A 417 18.47 -3.92 -12.01
C ILE A 417 19.60 -4.17 -13.01
N ALA A 418 19.26 -4.45 -14.27
CA ALA A 418 20.25 -4.72 -15.31
C ALA A 418 21.16 -3.52 -15.62
N ASP A 419 20.63 -2.30 -15.57
CA ASP A 419 21.41 -1.06 -15.81
C ASP A 419 22.29 -0.69 -14.60
N SER A 420 21.83 -0.96 -13.38
CA SER A 420 22.52 -0.58 -12.13
C SER A 420 23.83 -1.34 -11.85
N GLN A 421 24.02 -2.54 -12.42
CA GLN A 421 25.14 -3.42 -12.06
C GLN A 421 26.38 -3.27 -12.96
N ASP A 422 26.40 -2.28 -13.87
CA ASP A 422 27.52 -1.77 -14.70
C ASP A 422 28.40 -2.82 -15.43
N SER A 423 27.99 -4.08 -15.41
CA SER A 423 28.76 -5.21 -15.88
C SER A 423 27.99 -5.92 -16.98
N LYS A 424 28.58 -5.87 -18.18
CA LYS A 424 28.08 -6.54 -19.40
C LYS A 424 27.72 -8.02 -19.15
N ASP A 425 28.39 -8.67 -18.21
CA ASP A 425 28.13 -10.05 -17.81
C ASP A 425 26.77 -10.24 -17.13
N HIS A 426 26.32 -9.33 -16.25
CA HIS A 426 25.01 -9.45 -15.60
C HIS A 426 23.88 -9.19 -16.59
N TYR A 427 24.07 -8.22 -17.48
CA TYR A 427 23.13 -7.95 -18.57
C TYR A 427 22.98 -9.17 -19.49
N ARG A 428 24.10 -9.80 -19.88
CA ARG A 428 24.10 -11.04 -20.67
C ARG A 428 23.41 -12.18 -19.91
N LYS A 429 23.68 -12.36 -18.62
CA LYS A 429 23.03 -13.38 -17.78
C LYS A 429 21.51 -13.18 -17.70
N PHE A 430 21.05 -11.94 -17.55
CA PHE A 430 19.62 -11.61 -17.55
C PHE A 430 18.95 -12.01 -18.88
N LEU A 431 19.53 -11.60 -20.01
CA LEU A 431 18.99 -11.96 -21.33
C LEU A 431 19.06 -13.46 -21.62
N LEU A 432 20.08 -14.15 -21.11
CA LEU A 432 20.17 -15.60 -21.17
C LEU A 432 19.04 -16.26 -20.35
N SER A 433 18.80 -15.83 -19.11
CA SER A 433 17.69 -16.34 -18.29
C SER A 433 16.34 -16.12 -18.96
N LEU A 434 16.15 -14.98 -19.63
CA LEU A 434 14.93 -14.69 -20.38
C LEU A 434 14.76 -15.62 -21.59
N LEU A 435 15.83 -15.91 -22.34
CA LEU A 435 15.79 -16.88 -23.44
C LEU A 435 15.55 -18.31 -22.93
N ASN A 436 16.09 -18.67 -21.77
CA ASN A 436 15.82 -19.96 -21.13
C ASN A 436 14.35 -20.05 -20.73
N LEU A 437 13.76 -19.00 -20.16
CA LEU A 437 12.32 -18.94 -19.85
C LEU A 437 11.47 -19.16 -21.11
N PHE A 438 11.80 -18.52 -22.23
CA PHE A 438 11.11 -18.78 -23.52
C PHE A 438 11.31 -20.20 -24.05
N SER A 439 12.42 -20.83 -23.68
CA SER A 439 12.76 -22.20 -24.09
C SER A 439 11.98 -23.25 -23.28
N GLU A 440 11.79 -22.99 -21.98
CA GLU A 440 11.10 -23.87 -21.05
C GLU A 440 9.56 -23.73 -21.17
N GLU A 441 9.05 -22.51 -21.33
CA GLU A 441 7.63 -22.22 -21.34
C GLU A 441 7.13 -21.73 -22.71
N ARG A 442 6.69 -22.67 -23.55
CA ARG A 442 6.21 -22.39 -24.92
C ARG A 442 5.06 -21.38 -24.97
N LEU A 443 4.17 -21.37 -23.98
CA LEU A 443 3.04 -20.43 -23.92
C LEU A 443 3.50 -18.97 -23.77
N ILE A 444 4.56 -18.72 -22.99
CA ILE A 444 5.14 -17.38 -22.86
C ILE A 444 5.71 -16.93 -24.20
N LEU A 445 6.44 -17.81 -24.89
CA LEU A 445 7.01 -17.50 -26.20
C LEU A 445 5.93 -17.11 -27.22
N GLU A 446 4.81 -17.84 -27.24
CA GLU A 446 3.73 -17.60 -28.21
C GLU A 446 2.86 -16.37 -27.86
N SER A 447 2.63 -16.10 -26.57
CA SER A 447 1.67 -15.07 -26.14
C SER A 447 2.29 -13.78 -25.60
N ARG A 448 3.48 -13.83 -24.98
CA ARG A 448 4.04 -12.69 -24.21
C ARG A 448 5.41 -12.22 -24.68
N ALA A 449 6.22 -13.07 -25.29
CA ALA A 449 7.61 -12.73 -25.63
C ALA A 449 7.73 -11.49 -26.52
N SER A 450 6.79 -11.27 -27.44
CA SER A 450 6.75 -10.05 -28.26
C SER A 450 6.58 -8.78 -27.41
N LEU A 451 5.65 -8.77 -26.46
CA LEU A 451 5.43 -7.66 -25.53
C LEU A 451 6.66 -7.44 -24.64
N ILE A 452 7.26 -8.52 -24.12
CA ILE A 452 8.45 -8.46 -23.27
C ILE A 452 9.62 -7.82 -24.01
N ILE A 453 9.97 -8.32 -25.19
CA ILE A 453 11.12 -7.83 -25.96
C ILE A 453 10.91 -6.38 -26.39
N ARG A 454 9.71 -6.03 -26.85
CA ARG A 454 9.37 -4.63 -27.21
C ARG A 454 9.56 -3.70 -26.02
N LYS A 455 9.06 -4.07 -24.85
CA LYS A 455 9.19 -3.25 -23.65
C LYS A 455 10.64 -3.13 -23.18
N LEU A 456 11.42 -4.21 -23.26
CA LEU A 456 12.86 -4.14 -22.94
C LEU A 456 13.62 -3.21 -23.90
N CYS A 457 13.29 -3.22 -25.20
CA CYS A 457 13.88 -2.31 -26.17
C CYS A 457 13.48 -0.84 -25.99
N GLU A 458 12.36 -0.59 -25.32
CA GLU A 458 11.94 0.76 -24.91
C GLU A 458 12.70 1.24 -23.66
N LEU A 459 12.90 0.33 -22.69
CA LEU A 459 13.51 0.65 -21.40
C LEU A 459 15.04 0.66 -21.43
N LEU A 460 15.65 -0.11 -22.33
CA LEU A 460 17.08 -0.34 -22.43
C LEU A 460 17.57 -0.10 -23.86
N ASN A 461 18.89 -0.14 -24.06
CA ASN A 461 19.46 0.03 -25.39
C ASN A 461 19.14 -1.14 -26.33
N ALA A 462 18.31 -0.89 -27.33
CA ALA A 462 17.87 -1.88 -28.32
C ALA A 462 19.02 -2.52 -29.14
N ASP A 463 20.05 -1.76 -29.49
CA ASP A 463 21.24 -2.28 -30.20
C ASP A 463 21.92 -3.38 -29.37
N TYR A 464 22.13 -3.08 -28.09
CA TYR A 464 22.78 -3.98 -27.16
C TYR A 464 21.92 -5.23 -26.88
N ILE A 465 20.59 -5.08 -26.75
CA ILE A 465 19.67 -6.22 -26.61
C ILE A 465 19.77 -7.15 -27.82
N TYR A 466 19.61 -6.61 -29.02
CA TYR A 466 19.61 -7.40 -30.25
C TYR A 466 20.96 -8.08 -30.50
N ARG A 467 22.07 -7.36 -30.25
CA ARG A 467 23.41 -7.94 -30.30
C ARG A 467 23.58 -9.08 -29.31
N THR A 468 23.20 -8.88 -28.05
CA THR A 468 23.40 -9.88 -27.00
C THR A 468 22.54 -11.11 -27.25
N PHE A 469 21.28 -10.95 -27.68
CA PHE A 469 20.45 -12.07 -28.11
C PHE A 469 21.07 -12.81 -29.30
N ALA A 470 21.59 -12.10 -30.31
CA ALA A 470 22.24 -12.73 -31.45
C ALA A 470 23.46 -13.57 -31.05
N GLU A 471 24.29 -13.06 -30.15
CA GLU A 471 25.45 -13.78 -29.61
C GLU A 471 25.03 -15.01 -28.81
N ILE A 472 24.05 -14.89 -27.91
CA ILE A 472 23.54 -16.02 -27.11
C ILE A 472 22.94 -17.10 -28.01
N ILE A 473 22.14 -16.71 -29.02
CA ILE A 473 21.54 -17.64 -29.97
C ILE A 473 22.62 -18.38 -30.76
N ALA A 474 23.66 -17.68 -31.21
CA ALA A 474 24.76 -18.27 -31.98
C ALA A 474 25.66 -19.21 -31.14
N GLU A 475 25.90 -18.90 -29.87
CA GLU A 475 26.83 -19.63 -29.02
C GLU A 475 26.19 -20.74 -28.18
N GLN A 476 24.97 -20.51 -27.65
CA GLN A 476 24.46 -21.27 -26.50
C GLN A 476 23.13 -22.00 -26.76
N MET A 477 22.51 -21.87 -27.94
CA MET A 477 21.25 -22.55 -28.24
C MET A 477 21.43 -23.84 -29.06
N PRO A 478 21.38 -25.04 -28.42
CA PRO A 478 21.53 -26.31 -29.15
C PRO A 478 20.31 -26.68 -30.00
N ASN A 479 19.12 -26.18 -29.63
CA ASN A 479 17.88 -26.48 -30.36
C ASN A 479 17.69 -25.51 -31.52
N LEU A 480 18.11 -25.91 -32.72
CA LEU A 480 18.03 -25.05 -33.92
C LEU A 480 16.59 -24.65 -34.27
N LYS A 481 15.59 -25.52 -34.02
CA LYS A 481 14.18 -25.19 -34.27
C LYS A 481 13.73 -24.02 -33.40
N LEU A 482 14.09 -24.04 -32.12
CA LEU A 482 13.77 -22.96 -31.19
C LEU A 482 14.52 -21.68 -31.56
N ALA A 483 15.80 -21.77 -31.90
CA ALA A 483 16.58 -20.63 -32.38
C ALA A 483 15.91 -19.96 -33.60
N ALA A 484 15.43 -20.75 -34.56
CA ALA A 484 14.69 -20.23 -35.72
C ALA A 484 13.38 -19.53 -35.33
N THR A 485 12.63 -20.06 -34.36
CA THR A 485 11.40 -19.42 -33.85
C THR A 485 11.70 -18.08 -33.18
N ILE A 486 12.73 -18.02 -32.34
CA ILE A 486 13.13 -16.78 -31.64
C ILE A 486 13.62 -15.74 -32.64
N VAL A 487 14.47 -16.13 -33.59
CA VAL A 487 14.94 -15.25 -34.68
C VAL A 487 13.77 -14.71 -35.49
N ARG A 488 12.79 -15.55 -35.83
CA ARG A 488 11.59 -15.13 -36.56
C ARG A 488 10.79 -14.07 -35.79
N MET A 489 10.61 -14.29 -34.49
CA MET A 489 9.96 -13.33 -33.61
C MET A 489 10.76 -12.01 -33.53
N LEU A 490 12.06 -12.06 -33.24
CA LEU A 490 12.93 -10.89 -33.19
C LEU A 490 12.89 -10.10 -34.51
N ASN A 491 12.91 -10.80 -35.65
CA ASN A 491 12.81 -10.18 -36.96
C ASN A 491 11.45 -9.49 -37.18
N SER A 492 10.36 -10.13 -36.78
CA SER A 492 9.02 -9.53 -36.86
C SER A 492 8.94 -8.25 -36.00
N ILE A 493 9.48 -8.29 -34.78
CA ILE A 493 9.55 -7.14 -33.88
C ILE A 493 10.42 -6.03 -34.50
N LEU A 494 11.61 -6.36 -34.97
CA LEU A 494 12.54 -5.42 -35.63
C LEU A 494 11.88 -4.64 -36.76
N LEU A 495 11.10 -5.32 -37.60
CA LEU A 495 10.47 -4.70 -38.75
C LEU A 495 9.22 -3.89 -38.36
N THR A 496 8.43 -4.33 -37.39
CA THR A 496 7.10 -3.77 -37.13
C THR A 496 7.03 -2.77 -35.97
N SER A 497 7.96 -2.86 -35.01
CA SER A 497 7.90 -2.10 -33.75
C SER A 497 8.44 -0.68 -33.90
N THR A 498 7.73 0.29 -33.34
CA THR A 498 8.11 1.72 -33.41
C THR A 498 9.36 2.03 -32.59
N GLU A 499 9.52 1.33 -31.47
CA GLU A 499 10.61 1.43 -30.50
C GLU A 499 11.99 1.12 -31.14
N LEU A 500 11.99 0.39 -32.26
CA LEU A 500 13.20 -0.03 -32.99
C LEU A 500 13.52 0.84 -34.21
N PHE A 501 12.97 2.05 -34.28
CA PHE A 501 13.23 2.97 -35.39
C PHE A 501 14.71 3.31 -35.54
N GLU A 502 15.38 3.66 -34.44
CA GLU A 502 16.82 3.99 -34.45
C GLU A 502 17.68 2.80 -34.85
N LEU A 503 17.40 1.61 -34.30
CA LEU A 503 18.10 0.37 -34.66
C LEU A 503 17.95 0.07 -36.16
N ARG A 504 16.75 0.23 -36.72
CA ARG A 504 16.51 0.07 -38.16
C ARG A 504 17.29 1.08 -39.00
N ASN A 505 17.39 2.33 -38.58
CA ASN A 505 18.17 3.34 -39.29
C ASN A 505 19.66 3.03 -39.25
N SER A 506 20.19 2.61 -38.08
CA SER A 506 21.58 2.15 -37.97
C SER A 506 21.86 0.98 -38.92
N LEU A 507 20.96 0.00 -39.01
CA LEU A 507 21.09 -1.15 -39.92
C LEU A 507 20.98 -0.76 -41.41
N ARG A 508 20.31 0.34 -41.76
CA ARG A 508 20.25 0.84 -43.16
C ARG A 508 21.55 1.48 -43.63
N HIS A 509 22.42 1.87 -42.71
CA HIS A 509 23.65 2.61 -42.97
C HIS A 509 24.91 1.81 -42.59
N ILE A 510 25.01 0.59 -43.12
CA ILE A 510 26.17 -0.31 -42.89
C ILE A 510 27.51 0.19 -43.45
N SER A 511 27.57 1.36 -44.08
CA SER A 511 28.84 1.99 -44.46
C SER A 511 29.70 2.38 -43.24
N ASN A 512 29.11 2.45 -42.05
CA ASN A 512 29.84 2.71 -40.82
C ASN A 512 30.23 1.40 -40.12
N GLU A 513 31.40 1.38 -39.49
CA GLU A 513 31.98 0.18 -38.87
C GLU A 513 31.10 -0.44 -37.77
N LYS A 514 30.45 0.40 -36.94
CA LYS A 514 29.58 -0.08 -35.85
C LYS A 514 28.33 -0.78 -36.36
N SER A 515 27.66 -0.21 -37.36
CA SER A 515 26.50 -0.78 -38.03
C SER A 515 26.87 -2.01 -38.84
N ALA A 516 28.05 -2.03 -39.46
CA ALA A 516 28.56 -3.19 -40.16
C ALA A 516 28.79 -4.37 -39.19
N ASP A 517 29.43 -4.11 -38.05
CA ASP A 517 29.64 -5.12 -37.00
C ASP A 517 28.32 -5.61 -36.39
N LEU A 518 27.37 -4.70 -36.14
CA LEU A 518 26.03 -5.08 -35.69
C LEU A 518 25.32 -5.97 -36.71
N PHE A 519 25.32 -5.58 -37.99
CA PHE A 519 24.73 -6.38 -39.05
C PHE A 519 25.36 -7.78 -39.11
N GLN A 520 26.69 -7.87 -39.05
CA GLN A 520 27.40 -9.16 -39.03
C GLN A 520 27.00 -10.02 -37.83
N CYS A 521 26.91 -9.42 -36.65
CA CYS A 521 26.47 -10.10 -35.43
C CYS A 521 25.04 -10.66 -35.59
N LEU A 522 24.09 -9.83 -36.03
CA LEU A 522 22.72 -10.27 -36.27
C LEU A 522 22.65 -11.33 -37.36
N TYR A 523 23.39 -11.18 -38.46
CA TYR A 523 23.36 -12.13 -39.57
C TYR A 523 23.70 -13.55 -39.11
N LYS A 524 24.72 -13.70 -38.24
CA LYS A 524 25.17 -15.02 -37.75
C LYS A 524 24.07 -15.81 -37.06
N SER A 525 23.17 -15.16 -36.32
CA SER A 525 22.00 -15.80 -35.71
C SER A 525 20.76 -15.77 -36.62
N TRP A 526 20.55 -14.70 -37.40
CA TRP A 526 19.42 -14.59 -38.32
C TRP A 526 19.42 -15.71 -39.36
N ALA A 527 20.61 -16.22 -39.71
CA ALA A 527 20.82 -17.38 -40.57
C ALA A 527 20.12 -18.66 -40.08
N HIS A 528 19.62 -18.75 -38.83
CA HIS A 528 18.74 -19.85 -38.42
C HIS A 528 17.38 -19.82 -39.15
N CYS A 529 16.93 -18.66 -39.62
CA CYS A 529 15.71 -18.51 -40.40
C CYS A 529 16.00 -17.85 -41.77
N PRO A 530 15.84 -18.58 -42.89
CA PRO A 530 16.15 -18.07 -44.23
C PRO A 530 15.45 -16.73 -44.55
N VAL A 531 14.13 -16.67 -44.36
CA VAL A 531 13.35 -15.46 -44.71
C VAL A 531 13.72 -14.28 -43.83
N SER A 532 13.99 -14.49 -42.54
CA SER A 532 14.48 -13.43 -41.65
C SER A 532 15.84 -12.91 -42.10
N THR A 533 16.73 -13.78 -42.57
CA THR A 533 18.03 -13.38 -43.14
C THR A 533 17.83 -12.50 -44.37
N LEU A 534 16.95 -12.90 -45.30
CA LEU A 534 16.61 -12.07 -46.46
C LEU A 534 16.06 -10.71 -46.04
N SER A 535 15.13 -10.68 -45.08
CA SER A 535 14.54 -9.42 -44.64
C SER A 535 15.55 -8.49 -43.95
N LEU A 536 16.49 -9.04 -43.19
CA LEU A 536 17.60 -8.28 -42.60
C LEU A 536 18.51 -7.68 -43.69
N CYS A 537 18.88 -8.47 -44.69
CA CYS A 537 19.69 -7.99 -45.82
C CYS A 537 18.95 -6.96 -46.69
N LEU A 538 17.64 -7.13 -46.92
CA LEU A 538 16.80 -6.15 -47.59
C LEU A 538 16.70 -4.85 -46.80
N LEU A 539 16.59 -4.93 -45.47
CA LEU A 539 16.58 -3.75 -44.59
C LEU A 539 17.91 -3.00 -44.65
N ALA A 540 19.03 -3.74 -44.67
CA ALA A 540 20.38 -3.19 -44.75
C ALA A 540 20.81 -2.76 -46.16
N GLN A 541 19.94 -2.94 -47.17
CA GLN A 541 20.20 -2.61 -48.57
C GLN A 541 21.35 -3.41 -49.21
N CYS A 542 21.60 -4.64 -48.74
CA CYS A 542 22.62 -5.55 -49.26
C CYS A 542 22.08 -6.36 -50.45
N TYR A 543 21.60 -5.67 -51.50
CA TYR A 543 20.77 -6.32 -52.53
C TYR A 543 21.52 -7.37 -53.36
N GLN A 544 22.82 -7.19 -53.61
CA GLN A 544 23.63 -8.20 -54.29
C GLN A 544 23.67 -9.50 -53.48
N HIS A 545 23.93 -9.40 -52.17
CA HIS A 545 23.90 -10.57 -51.29
C HIS A 545 22.51 -11.21 -51.22
N VAL A 546 21.42 -10.42 -51.22
CA VAL A 546 20.05 -10.97 -51.30
C VAL A 546 19.85 -11.76 -52.59
N SER A 547 20.30 -11.22 -53.73
CA SER A 547 20.23 -11.90 -55.03
C SER A 547 20.93 -13.26 -54.99
N ASP A 548 22.12 -13.33 -54.39
CA ASP A 548 22.88 -14.57 -54.24
C ASP A 548 22.19 -15.57 -53.28
N LEU A 549 21.63 -15.08 -52.16
CA LEU A 549 20.93 -15.91 -51.18
C LEU A 549 19.64 -16.51 -51.74
N VAL A 550 18.87 -15.76 -52.52
CA VAL A 550 17.59 -16.24 -53.09
C VAL A 550 17.81 -17.45 -54.01
N ILE A 551 18.92 -17.50 -54.75
CA ILE A 551 19.27 -18.67 -55.57
C ILE A 551 19.48 -19.91 -54.69
N LEU A 552 20.13 -19.75 -53.53
CA LEU A 552 20.37 -20.85 -52.59
C LEU A 552 19.08 -21.40 -51.97
N PHE A 553 17.96 -20.67 -52.03
CA PHE A 553 16.68 -21.16 -51.49
C PHE A 553 16.11 -22.30 -52.33
N GLY A 554 16.54 -22.46 -53.58
CA GLY A 554 16.22 -23.65 -54.38
C GLY A 554 16.75 -24.95 -53.75
N ASP A 555 17.85 -24.87 -52.99
CA ASP A 555 18.44 -26.00 -52.27
C ASP A 555 17.94 -26.13 -50.82
N VAL A 556 17.18 -25.14 -50.33
CA VAL A 556 16.52 -25.15 -49.02
C VAL A 556 15.21 -25.92 -49.13
N GLU A 557 14.92 -26.75 -48.13
CA GLU A 557 13.67 -27.48 -48.06
C GLU A 557 12.46 -26.53 -47.95
N ILE A 558 11.58 -26.55 -48.95
CA ILE A 558 10.36 -25.74 -48.97
C ILE A 558 9.36 -26.33 -47.97
N THR A 559 9.08 -25.56 -46.91
CA THR A 559 8.11 -25.92 -45.87
C THR A 559 6.95 -24.92 -45.88
N LEU A 560 5.78 -25.32 -45.35
CA LEU A 560 4.64 -24.41 -45.21
C LEU A 560 4.97 -23.19 -44.35
N GLU A 561 5.80 -23.38 -43.32
CA GLU A 561 6.33 -22.27 -42.52
C GLU A 561 7.17 -21.30 -43.37
N LEU A 562 8.08 -21.81 -44.22
CA LEU A 562 8.90 -20.98 -45.10
C LEU A 562 8.03 -20.15 -46.06
N LEU A 563 7.03 -20.77 -46.68
CA LEU A 563 6.12 -20.09 -47.61
C LEU A 563 5.28 -19.02 -46.90
N SER A 564 4.76 -19.32 -45.71
CA SER A 564 4.02 -18.33 -44.90
C SER A 564 4.88 -17.13 -44.52
N GLU A 565 6.16 -17.35 -44.21
CA GLU A 565 7.09 -16.25 -43.91
C GLU A 565 7.44 -15.42 -45.15
N LEU A 566 7.59 -16.06 -46.33
CA LEU A 566 7.79 -15.34 -47.59
C LEU A 566 6.57 -14.47 -47.95
N ASP A 567 5.36 -15.00 -47.78
CA ASP A 567 4.11 -14.25 -47.97
C ASP A 567 4.08 -12.99 -47.07
N LYS A 568 4.41 -13.15 -45.78
CA LYS A 568 4.50 -12.03 -44.83
C LYS A 568 5.58 -11.02 -45.23
N LEU A 569 6.75 -11.49 -45.70
CA LEU A 569 7.82 -10.61 -46.16
C LEU A 569 7.36 -9.76 -47.36
N VAL A 570 6.62 -10.35 -48.31
CA VAL A 570 6.05 -9.58 -49.42
C VAL A 570 5.09 -8.50 -48.94
N GLN A 571 4.20 -8.82 -48.01
CA GLN A 571 3.32 -7.82 -47.41
C GLN A 571 4.11 -6.70 -46.72
N LEU A 572 5.20 -7.05 -46.02
CA LEU A 572 6.09 -6.08 -45.39
C LEU A 572 6.86 -5.22 -46.40
N ILE A 573 7.27 -5.75 -47.55
CA ILE A 573 7.91 -4.97 -48.62
C ILE A 573 7.01 -3.80 -49.07
N GLU A 574 5.69 -3.98 -49.01
CA GLU A 574 4.72 -2.92 -49.30
C GLU A 574 4.47 -1.94 -48.14
N SER A 575 4.95 -2.27 -46.94
CA SER A 575 4.86 -1.39 -45.76
C SER A 575 5.82 -0.19 -45.85
N PRO A 576 5.59 0.88 -45.05
CA PRO A 576 6.48 2.05 -45.00
C PRO A 576 7.92 1.73 -44.62
N ILE A 577 8.18 0.63 -43.89
CA ILE A 577 9.53 0.23 -43.47
C ILE A 577 10.45 -0.03 -44.66
N PHE A 578 9.90 -0.54 -45.77
CA PHE A 578 10.61 -0.82 -47.01
C PHE A 578 10.32 0.22 -48.11
N ALA A 579 9.85 1.42 -47.74
CA ALA A 579 9.77 2.52 -48.69
C ALA A 579 11.12 2.84 -49.38
N PRO A 580 12.28 2.87 -48.67
CA PRO A 580 13.58 3.08 -49.32
C PRO A 580 13.88 2.04 -50.40
N LEU A 581 13.62 0.75 -50.13
CA LEU A 581 13.76 -0.34 -51.09
C LEU A 581 12.93 -0.09 -52.35
N ARG A 582 11.66 0.31 -52.20
CA ARG A 582 10.79 0.61 -53.35
C ARG A 582 11.23 1.85 -54.13
N LEU A 583 11.84 2.83 -53.47
CA LEU A 583 12.43 3.99 -54.15
C LEU A 583 13.71 3.61 -54.92
N THR A 584 14.52 2.67 -54.41
CA THR A 584 15.68 2.13 -55.14
C THR A 584 15.28 1.54 -56.49
N LEU A 585 14.15 0.80 -56.54
CA LEU A 585 13.61 0.22 -57.77
C LEU A 585 13.25 1.24 -58.87
N VAL A 586 13.03 2.50 -58.53
CA VAL A 586 12.62 3.54 -59.50
C VAL A 586 13.73 4.57 -59.73
N SER A 587 14.88 4.42 -59.06
CA SER A 587 15.98 5.36 -59.16
C SER A 587 16.55 5.41 -60.60
N LYS A 588 16.42 6.58 -61.25
CA LYS A 588 16.97 6.88 -62.59
C LYS A 588 18.38 7.49 -62.53
N SER A 589 18.86 7.86 -61.34
CA SER A 589 20.19 8.47 -61.18
C SER A 589 21.27 7.40 -61.28
N ASN A 590 21.77 7.21 -62.50
CA ASN A 590 22.71 6.18 -62.96
C ASN A 590 22.13 4.77 -62.94
N ASN A 591 22.41 3.96 -63.96
CA ASN A 591 22.18 2.51 -63.93
C ASN A 591 22.73 1.99 -62.60
N CYS A 592 21.85 1.70 -61.65
CA CYS A 592 22.26 1.46 -60.27
C CYS A 592 22.36 -0.05 -60.10
N ALA A 593 23.57 -0.57 -59.87
CA ALA A 593 23.80 -2.00 -59.63
C ALA A 593 22.84 -2.53 -58.55
N ASP A 594 22.60 -1.73 -57.50
CA ASP A 594 21.66 -2.04 -56.42
C ASP A 594 20.22 -2.24 -56.90
N ALA A 595 19.74 -1.47 -57.88
CA ALA A 595 18.40 -1.65 -58.45
C ALA A 595 18.30 -2.92 -59.32
N GLN A 596 19.36 -3.26 -60.06
CA GLN A 596 19.44 -4.50 -60.85
C GLN A 596 19.45 -5.73 -59.94
N TYR A 597 20.31 -5.74 -58.90
CA TYR A 597 20.37 -6.83 -57.92
C TYR A 597 19.08 -6.95 -57.12
N LEU A 598 18.46 -5.83 -56.72
CA LEU A 598 17.18 -5.85 -56.03
C LEU A 598 16.06 -6.40 -56.93
N ALA A 599 16.01 -6.00 -58.20
CA ALA A 599 15.04 -6.56 -59.14
C ALA A 599 15.24 -8.07 -59.30
N HIS A 600 16.48 -8.54 -59.48
CA HIS A 600 16.80 -9.96 -59.57
C HIS A 600 16.35 -10.71 -58.30
N ALA A 601 16.69 -10.20 -57.12
CA ALA A 601 16.28 -10.77 -55.84
C ALA A 601 14.76 -10.87 -55.71
N LEU A 602 14.01 -9.81 -56.04
CA LEU A 602 12.55 -9.79 -55.93
C LEU A 602 11.89 -10.72 -56.97
N PHE A 603 12.39 -10.79 -58.20
CA PHE A 603 11.91 -11.79 -59.16
C PHE A 603 12.23 -13.22 -58.71
N GLY A 604 13.40 -13.45 -58.10
CA GLY A 604 13.72 -14.75 -57.50
C GLY A 604 12.76 -15.11 -56.36
N ILE A 605 12.45 -14.18 -55.46
CA ILE A 605 11.44 -14.37 -54.41
C ILE A 605 10.06 -14.68 -55.03
N LEU A 606 9.67 -13.96 -56.09
CA LEU A 606 8.43 -14.20 -56.81
C LEU A 606 8.35 -15.64 -57.36
N MET A 607 9.46 -16.20 -57.84
CA MET A 607 9.52 -17.57 -58.36
C MET A 607 9.51 -18.66 -57.28
N LEU A 608 9.82 -18.31 -56.03
CA LEU A 608 9.71 -19.23 -54.88
C LEU A 608 8.29 -19.28 -54.31
N LEU A 609 7.45 -18.30 -54.64
CA LEU A 609 6.08 -18.21 -54.13
C LEU A 609 5.13 -19.08 -54.96
N PRO A 610 4.19 -19.79 -54.31
CA PRO A 610 2.99 -20.26 -54.99
C PRO A 610 2.18 -19.06 -55.52
N GLN A 611 1.26 -19.27 -56.46
CA GLN A 611 0.42 -18.20 -57.03
C GLN A 611 -0.66 -17.69 -56.04
N THR A 612 -0.23 -17.25 -54.85
CA THR A 612 -1.04 -16.66 -53.78
C THR A 612 -1.29 -15.17 -54.02
N GLU A 613 -2.03 -14.53 -53.13
CA GLU A 613 -2.16 -13.06 -53.12
C GLU A 613 -0.79 -12.37 -53.02
N ALA A 614 0.13 -12.89 -52.20
CA ALA A 614 1.49 -12.34 -52.10
C ALA A 614 2.23 -12.38 -53.45
N PHE A 615 2.12 -13.47 -54.20
CA PHE A 615 2.65 -13.54 -55.56
C PHE A 615 2.07 -12.42 -56.44
N ASN A 616 0.76 -12.21 -56.41
CA ASN A 616 0.11 -11.16 -57.19
C ASN A 616 0.53 -9.75 -56.73
N THR A 617 0.65 -9.51 -55.43
CA THR A 617 1.13 -8.25 -54.85
C THR A 617 2.53 -7.91 -55.36
N LEU A 618 3.47 -8.86 -55.25
CA LEU A 618 4.85 -8.66 -55.70
C LEU A 618 4.94 -8.54 -57.22
N ARG A 619 4.19 -9.35 -57.96
CA ARG A 619 4.11 -9.26 -59.43
C ARG A 619 3.64 -7.90 -59.89
N ASN A 620 2.55 -7.39 -59.30
CA ASN A 620 1.99 -6.08 -59.65
C ASN A 620 3.00 -4.96 -59.34
N ARG A 621 3.73 -5.04 -58.22
CA ARG A 621 4.82 -4.11 -57.90
C ARG A 621 5.92 -4.13 -58.96
N LEU A 622 6.39 -5.31 -59.33
CA LEU A 622 7.47 -5.48 -60.31
C LEU A 622 7.05 -5.06 -61.72
N GLN A 623 5.76 -5.12 -62.07
CA GLN A 623 5.24 -4.55 -63.32
C GLN A 623 5.33 -3.02 -63.40
N CYS A 624 5.40 -2.33 -62.26
CA CYS A 624 5.55 -0.88 -62.20
C CYS A 624 7.01 -0.41 -62.29
N VAL A 625 7.97 -1.33 -62.35
CA VAL A 625 9.41 -1.07 -62.27
C VAL A 625 10.03 -1.16 -63.67
N PRO A 626 11.10 -0.39 -63.99
CA PRO A 626 11.80 -0.53 -65.26
C PRO A 626 12.26 -1.96 -65.53
N ASN A 627 12.31 -2.35 -66.81
CA ASN A 627 12.83 -3.65 -67.19
C ASN A 627 14.36 -3.65 -67.03
N TYR A 628 14.84 -4.26 -65.94
CA TYR A 628 16.26 -4.44 -65.65
C TYR A 628 16.85 -5.70 -66.31
N TRP A 629 16.03 -6.55 -66.91
CA TRP A 629 16.48 -7.77 -67.59
C TRP A 629 17.27 -7.44 -68.87
N GLY A 630 18.47 -8.01 -69.02
CA GLY A 630 19.32 -7.85 -70.21
C GLY A 630 20.15 -6.57 -70.25
N GLN A 631 20.18 -5.77 -69.18
CA GLN A 631 21.11 -4.64 -69.05
C GLN A 631 22.52 -5.12 -68.68
N GLU A 632 23.57 -4.42 -69.15
CA GLU A 632 24.94 -4.75 -68.75
C GLU A 632 25.13 -4.56 -67.23
N PRO A 633 25.85 -5.47 -66.56
CA PRO A 633 26.14 -5.36 -65.13
C PRO A 633 26.92 -4.08 -64.85
N VAL A 634 26.40 -3.25 -63.95
CA VAL A 634 27.08 -2.01 -63.53
C VAL A 634 28.15 -2.32 -62.49
N GLU A 635 29.24 -1.55 -62.47
CA GLU A 635 30.29 -1.65 -61.45
C GLU A 635 29.73 -1.59 -60.02
N ALA A 636 29.87 -2.70 -59.28
CA ALA A 636 29.40 -2.85 -57.89
C ALA A 636 30.14 -1.96 -56.87
N ARG A 637 31.23 -1.29 -57.28
CA ARG A 637 32.09 -0.45 -56.43
C ARG A 637 31.37 0.70 -55.72
N ASN A 638 30.26 1.16 -56.30
CA ASN A 638 29.48 2.27 -55.76
C ASN A 638 28.35 1.85 -54.81
N SER A 639 28.06 0.55 -54.71
CA SER A 639 27.01 0.01 -53.83
C SER A 639 27.30 0.26 -52.35
N LEU A 640 26.23 0.33 -51.54
CA LEU A 640 26.35 0.38 -50.08
C LEU A 640 27.04 -0.87 -49.52
N GLN A 641 26.76 -2.03 -50.13
CA GLN A 641 27.36 -3.31 -49.79
C GLN A 641 28.89 -3.27 -49.90
N HIS A 642 29.43 -2.76 -51.01
CA HIS A 642 30.88 -2.69 -51.21
C HIS A 642 31.57 -1.69 -50.26
N LYS A 643 30.87 -0.62 -49.89
CA LYS A 643 31.38 0.41 -48.96
C LYS A 643 31.33 0.01 -47.49
N SER A 644 30.73 -1.13 -47.16
CA SER A 644 30.55 -1.60 -45.78
C SER A 644 31.79 -2.28 -45.17
N GLY A 645 32.70 -2.80 -46.00
CA GLY A 645 33.86 -3.57 -45.53
C GLY A 645 33.52 -4.97 -44.96
N ILE A 646 32.29 -5.44 -45.11
CA ILE A 646 31.82 -6.74 -44.62
C ILE A 646 32.22 -7.86 -45.60
N ASP A 647 32.69 -9.00 -45.07
CA ASP A 647 32.92 -10.21 -45.86
C ASP A 647 31.60 -10.99 -46.07
N PHE A 648 30.90 -10.66 -47.17
CA PHE A 648 29.65 -11.34 -47.53
C PHE A 648 29.87 -12.79 -47.99
N GLU A 649 31.07 -13.18 -48.40
CA GLU A 649 31.38 -14.56 -48.78
C GLU A 649 31.45 -15.45 -47.53
N GLU A 650 32.09 -14.98 -46.46
CA GLU A 650 32.07 -15.65 -45.15
C GLU A 650 30.64 -15.82 -44.64
N LEU A 651 29.83 -14.75 -44.68
CA LEU A 651 28.42 -14.79 -44.25
C LEU A 651 27.61 -15.79 -45.09
N ARG A 652 27.83 -15.84 -46.41
CA ARG A 652 27.18 -16.82 -47.30
C ARG A 652 27.56 -18.26 -46.92
N ASN A 653 28.85 -18.52 -46.67
CA ASN A 653 29.33 -19.84 -46.27
C ASN A 653 28.75 -20.27 -44.91
N HIS A 654 28.65 -19.33 -43.97
CA HIS A 654 27.98 -19.56 -42.68
C HIS A 654 26.50 -19.92 -42.86
N PHE A 655 25.77 -19.18 -43.70
CA PHE A 655 24.38 -19.45 -44.02
C PHE A 655 24.18 -20.88 -44.56
N ILE A 656 24.98 -21.28 -45.56
CA ILE A 656 24.90 -22.62 -46.16
C ILE A 656 25.16 -23.71 -45.12
N LYS A 657 26.22 -23.55 -44.32
CA LYS A 657 26.58 -24.50 -43.25
C LYS A 657 25.43 -24.67 -42.25
N LEU A 658 24.83 -23.56 -41.82
CA LEU A 658 23.77 -23.57 -40.82
C LEU A 658 22.45 -24.17 -41.37
N GLN A 659 22.09 -23.84 -42.62
CA GLN A 659 20.90 -24.43 -43.26
C GLN A 659 21.05 -25.94 -43.48
N LYS A 660 22.27 -26.41 -43.79
CA LYS A 660 22.57 -27.84 -43.86
C LYS A 660 22.36 -28.53 -42.50
N ALA A 661 22.83 -27.93 -41.41
CA ALA A 661 22.63 -28.46 -40.05
C ALA A 661 21.14 -28.55 -39.67
N HIS A 662 20.35 -27.53 -40.01
CA HIS A 662 18.89 -27.54 -39.84
C HIS A 662 18.21 -28.68 -40.62
N ARG A 663 18.62 -28.90 -41.87
CA ARG A 663 18.11 -30.00 -42.71
C ARG A 663 18.44 -31.36 -42.09
N GLU A 664 19.67 -31.56 -41.63
CA GLU A 664 20.11 -32.79 -40.96
C GLU A 664 19.30 -33.04 -39.68
N GLN A 665 19.10 -32.02 -38.84
CA GLN A 665 18.29 -32.15 -37.62
C GLN A 665 16.83 -32.51 -37.92
N ARG A 666 16.22 -31.90 -38.94
CA ARG A 666 14.85 -32.25 -39.38
C ARG A 666 14.75 -33.70 -39.84
N ILE A 667 15.74 -34.19 -40.60
CA ILE A 667 15.80 -35.59 -41.05
C ILE A 667 15.89 -36.53 -39.84
N ILE A 668 16.73 -36.22 -38.85
CA ILE A 668 16.87 -37.00 -37.62
C ILE A 668 15.55 -37.01 -36.83
N GLN A 669 14.87 -35.87 -36.69
CA GLN A 669 13.58 -35.78 -36.00
C GLN A 669 12.49 -36.60 -36.69
N ARG A 670 12.40 -36.54 -38.04
CA ARG A 670 11.46 -37.36 -38.83
C ARG A 670 11.72 -38.85 -38.66
N LYS A 671 13.00 -39.28 -38.65
CA LYS A 671 13.36 -40.68 -38.39
C LYS A 671 12.93 -41.12 -36.99
N ARG A 672 13.14 -40.27 -35.96
CA ARG A 672 12.71 -40.56 -34.58
C ARG A 672 11.18 -40.64 -34.44
N SER A 673 10.43 -39.75 -35.10
CA SER A 673 8.96 -39.79 -35.03
C SER A 673 8.36 -41.04 -35.67
N VAL A 674 8.97 -41.54 -36.76
CA VAL A 674 8.54 -42.77 -37.43
C VAL A 674 8.79 -44.01 -36.55
N ILE A 675 9.93 -44.08 -35.87
CA ILE A 675 10.27 -45.20 -34.97
C ILE A 675 9.33 -45.25 -33.74
N ILE A 676 8.96 -44.09 -33.17
CA ILE A 676 8.05 -44.04 -32.00
C ILE A 676 6.61 -44.41 -32.41
N SER A 677 6.16 -44.02 -33.61
CA SER A 677 4.84 -44.42 -34.12
C SER A 677 4.70 -45.91 -34.42
N GLU A 678 5.80 -46.66 -34.53
CA GLU A 678 5.79 -48.12 -34.73
C GLU A 678 5.75 -48.90 -33.39
N THR A 679 5.74 -48.22 -32.24
CA THR A 679 5.75 -48.83 -30.89
C THR A 679 4.48 -48.59 -30.06
N HIS A 680 3.40 -48.10 -30.68
CA HIS A 680 2.07 -47.97 -30.05
C HIS A 680 1.00 -48.78 -30.78
#